data_AF-A0A482V921-F1
#
_entry.id   AF-A0A482V921-F1
#
_cell.length_a   1.000
_cell.length_b   1.000
_cell.length_c   1.000
_cell.angle_alpha   90.00
_cell.angle_beta   90.00
_cell.angle_gamma   90.00
#
_symmetry.space_group_name_H-M   'P 1'
#
loop_
_entity.id
_entity.type
_entity.pdbx_description
1 polymer ?
#
loop_
_entity_poly.entity_id
_entity_poly.type
_entity_poly.pdbx_seq_one_letter_code
_entity_poly.pdbx_strand_id
1 'polypeptide(L)'
;RFYSRIEKQRYDGWFNNLAHPDWGSVETHLIRRAPSAYSDGVYMLAGQNRPSPRKLSRLFMRGLDGLGSMKNRTALLAFFGQMVTSEVVMASESGCPIEMHHIEIEKCDDVYDKECRGDKYIPFHRAGYDRKTGQSPNSPREQMNQVTSWIDGSFIYSTSEPWVNTMRSFRNGTFTTDATGKMPIRNSMRVPLFNNPVPHVMKMLMLGDPRTNQNPALLTISILFFRWHNVVAERVQSEHPDWSDEDVFQQARRFVIATIQNIIAYEYIPAFLGQPLPEYKGYKQDVHPGITHVFQSAAFRFGHSLIPPGLYRRDGKCNFKTSPLGLRLCSTWWDSNDILTNNSLEELLMGMTSQLAEKEDSVLCSDVRDKLFGPMEFSRRDLGALNIMRGRDNGLPDYNTVRSYYNLPKKENWTDINRKLFKEKPELLRLLVAAYSNNINNIDVYVGGMLESYGGPGELFTTVIKEQFARIRDADRFWFENEGNGIFTKEDIEKIRKITLWDVIVNSTNVAPHHIQKNVFFWMNGDPCPQPMQLNTSLMEPCKILNGYDYFEGNELVYIYACVFLGFVPILCAGAGYGVVKLQNRRRRRLKIKQEELRNCVEGKLPVDTMIVQEWLHANHKRLVKVKFGPEIAINIIGRKGEKLRTLNFKNTDSVYIEESVELTNQKKPMVLIRVPRDHDLVVREIMLAKAETSERRQKKLEHFFREAYALTFGLRPGERRRRSDASVDGEVVTVMRTSLSKSEFASALGMKHDAVFVQKMFNIVDKDGDGRISFQEFLDTVVLFSRGKTDDKLRIIFDMCDNDGNGVIDKEELSEMLRSLVEIARTTSLSDDHVTELIEGMFQDAGLQHKHFLTYSDFKEMMKEYKGEFVAIGLDCKGAKQNFLDTSTNVARMTSFHIEPTTDSEKNYLELKWNSLTTFLEENRQNIFYLFIFYVITIALFVERFIRLTGVLLFVIMSIIIVFAHPTIRKKAYNFFWATHNLYIILYILCLIHGLARLTGAPRFWIFFIGPGIIYTLDKVYFLWICPSHKHFEWFIDVLRDVEKKDVTNVLEIHIFITQFFHKFDLRTTMLYICENHFQRLSKTSIFTGLKAVNHFGRPDMTSFLKFVQKRHSYVSKIGVFSCGPRPLTKSVMSACDDVNKGRKLPYFIHHFENFG
;
A
#
# COMPACT_ATOMS: atom_id res chain seq x y z
N ARG A 1 -50.74 5.11 39.40
CA ARG A 1 -51.28 4.95 38.01
C ARG A 1 -51.57 6.26 37.26
N PHE A 2 -51.53 7.45 37.89
CA PHE A 2 -51.76 8.73 37.20
C PHE A 2 -50.55 9.17 36.36
N TYR A 3 -49.32 9.01 36.87
CA TYR A 3 -48.09 9.44 36.20
C TYR A 3 -47.73 8.65 34.93
N SER A 4 -48.15 7.38 34.83
CA SER A 4 -47.96 6.57 33.61
C SER A 4 -48.80 7.03 32.41
N ARG A 5 -49.71 8.01 32.60
CA ARG A 5 -50.57 8.57 31.54
C ARG A 5 -50.12 9.96 31.06
N ILE A 6 -49.14 10.58 31.74
CA ILE A 6 -48.61 11.89 31.38
C ILE A 6 -47.45 11.71 30.41
N GLU A 7 -47.40 12.54 29.38
CA GLU A 7 -46.31 12.52 28.40
C GLU A 7 -44.98 12.90 29.07
N LYS A 8 -43.98 12.03 28.95
CA LYS A 8 -42.63 12.27 29.47
C LYS A 8 -41.87 13.21 28.54
N GLN A 9 -41.28 14.27 29.09
CA GLN A 9 -40.39 15.15 28.33
C GLN A 9 -39.14 14.37 27.89
N ARG A 10 -38.79 14.45 26.60
CA ARG A 10 -37.59 13.80 26.06
C ARG A 10 -36.31 14.50 26.53
N TYR A 11 -35.17 13.82 26.44
CA TYR A 11 -33.85 14.39 26.79
C TYR A 11 -33.23 15.19 25.63
N ASP A 12 -33.61 14.87 24.40
CA ASP A 12 -33.05 15.45 23.17
C ASP A 12 -33.78 16.72 22.70
N GLY A 13 -34.83 17.13 23.42
CA GLY A 13 -35.65 18.32 23.13
C GLY A 13 -36.63 18.15 21.96
N TRP A 14 -36.69 16.97 21.33
CA TRP A 14 -37.61 16.69 20.22
C TRP A 14 -39.07 16.60 20.71
N PHE A 15 -40.00 16.84 19.78
CA PHE A 15 -41.46 16.76 19.98
C PHE A 15 -42.00 17.69 21.07
N ASN A 16 -41.25 18.71 21.49
CA ASN A 16 -41.77 19.74 22.38
C ASN A 16 -42.86 20.56 21.67
N ASN A 17 -42.60 21.01 20.44
CA ASN A 17 -43.62 21.64 19.60
C ASN A 17 -44.35 20.57 18.74
N LEU A 18 -45.68 20.65 18.68
CA LEU A 18 -46.52 19.67 17.96
C LEU A 18 -46.46 19.81 16.44
N ALA A 19 -46.34 21.03 15.92
CA ALA A 19 -46.28 21.31 14.49
C ALA A 19 -44.86 21.19 13.93
N HIS A 20 -43.87 21.54 14.74
CA HIS A 20 -42.45 21.52 14.40
C HIS A 20 -41.63 20.72 15.41
N PRO A 21 -41.60 19.37 15.28
CA PRO A 21 -40.99 18.50 16.28
C PRO A 21 -39.50 18.73 16.56
N ASP A 22 -38.78 19.32 15.61
CA ASP A 22 -37.36 19.62 15.70
C ASP A 22 -37.07 20.93 16.46
N TRP A 23 -38.04 21.83 16.63
CA TRP A 23 -37.79 23.13 17.25
C TRP A 23 -37.20 22.99 18.66
N GLY A 24 -36.04 23.60 18.87
CA GLY A 24 -35.35 23.61 20.16
C GLY A 24 -34.65 22.30 20.52
N SER A 25 -34.65 21.29 19.65
CA SER A 25 -33.91 20.05 19.88
C SER A 25 -32.40 20.21 19.72
N VAL A 26 -31.64 19.22 20.19
CA VAL A 26 -30.21 19.13 19.90
C VAL A 26 -29.91 19.09 18.41
N GLU A 27 -28.73 19.55 18.03
CA GLU A 27 -28.20 19.59 16.65
C GLU A 27 -29.03 20.44 15.67
N THR A 28 -29.92 21.30 16.18
CA THR A 28 -30.58 22.33 15.38
C THR A 28 -29.70 23.55 15.22
N HIS A 29 -29.87 24.27 14.11
CA HIS A 29 -29.14 25.51 13.92
C HIS A 29 -29.67 26.64 14.82
N LEU A 30 -28.78 27.56 15.18
CA LEU A 30 -29.15 28.82 15.79
C LEU A 30 -30.02 29.64 14.82
N ILE A 31 -30.91 30.47 15.35
CA ILE A 31 -31.79 31.29 14.52
C ILE A 31 -31.27 32.72 14.34
N ARG A 32 -31.70 33.37 13.27
CA ARG A 32 -31.33 34.75 12.95
C ARG A 32 -32.52 35.68 13.04
N ARG A 33 -32.38 36.74 13.83
CA ARG A 33 -33.26 37.92 13.80
C ARG A 33 -32.68 39.05 12.95
N ALA A 34 -31.35 39.13 12.88
CA ALA A 34 -30.62 40.00 11.97
C ALA A 34 -29.92 39.14 10.91
N PRO A 35 -29.79 39.61 9.66
CA PRO A 35 -29.19 38.85 8.57
C PRO A 35 -27.73 38.50 8.86
N SER A 36 -27.23 37.43 8.23
CA SER A 36 -25.80 37.12 8.25
C SER A 36 -25.00 38.17 7.48
N ALA A 37 -23.87 38.57 8.02
CA ALA A 37 -22.95 39.54 7.42
C ALA A 37 -21.56 38.94 7.16
N TYR A 38 -21.51 37.69 6.70
CA TYR A 38 -20.28 37.07 6.23
C TYR A 38 -19.67 37.89 5.09
N SER A 39 -18.34 37.98 5.04
CA SER A 39 -17.63 38.87 4.12
C SER A 39 -17.83 38.48 2.64
N ASP A 40 -18.00 37.19 2.37
CA ASP A 40 -18.35 36.63 1.06
C ASP A 40 -19.86 36.39 0.89
N GLY A 41 -20.66 36.76 1.90
CA GLY A 41 -22.09 36.47 1.97
C GLY A 41 -22.43 35.02 2.32
N VAL A 42 -21.44 34.15 2.58
CA VAL A 42 -21.66 32.71 2.79
C VAL A 42 -21.05 32.19 4.08
N TYR A 43 -19.73 32.24 4.23
CA TYR A 43 -19.06 31.62 5.38
C TYR A 43 -17.78 32.32 5.82
N MET A 44 -17.18 33.20 5.03
CA MET A 44 -15.96 33.93 5.42
C MET A 44 -16.26 34.90 6.56
N LEU A 45 -15.47 34.83 7.64
CA LEU A 45 -15.70 35.59 8.89
C LEU A 45 -16.12 37.04 8.61
N ALA A 46 -17.13 37.52 9.32
CA ALA A 46 -17.62 38.89 9.20
C ALA A 46 -16.58 39.92 9.66
N GLY A 47 -16.62 41.12 9.09
CA GLY A 47 -15.84 42.25 9.58
C GLY A 47 -14.33 42.08 9.43
N GLN A 48 -13.85 41.58 8.29
CA GLN A 48 -12.40 41.51 7.97
C GLN A 48 -11.71 42.88 7.99
N ASN A 49 -12.47 43.95 7.75
CA ASN A 49 -12.02 45.34 7.83
C ASN A 49 -12.11 45.93 9.26
N ARG A 50 -12.52 45.15 10.26
CA ARG A 50 -12.60 45.60 11.66
C ARG A 50 -11.27 45.39 12.38
N PRO A 51 -10.98 46.16 13.44
CA PRO A 51 -9.70 46.06 14.16
C PRO A 51 -9.41 44.67 14.72
N SER A 52 -8.14 44.37 15.00
CA SER A 52 -7.74 43.10 15.62
C SER A 52 -8.51 42.87 16.94
N PRO A 53 -9.10 41.68 17.15
CA PRO A 53 -9.79 41.32 18.38
C PRO A 53 -8.92 41.48 19.64
N ARG A 54 -7.62 41.12 19.56
CA ARG A 54 -6.69 41.29 20.69
C ARG A 54 -6.42 42.76 20.99
N LYS A 55 -6.26 43.58 19.95
CA LYS A 55 -6.11 45.04 20.09
C LYS A 55 -7.32 45.64 20.80
N LEU A 56 -8.53 45.26 20.41
CA LEU A 56 -9.78 45.72 21.03
C LEU A 56 -9.89 45.24 22.50
N SER A 57 -9.60 43.97 22.78
CA SER A 57 -9.57 43.43 24.14
C SER A 57 -8.62 44.23 25.06
N ARG A 58 -7.41 44.53 24.58
CA ARG A 58 -6.44 45.35 25.35
C ARG A 58 -6.88 46.80 25.54
N LEU A 59 -7.50 47.38 24.52
CA LEU A 59 -7.84 48.80 24.50
C LEU A 59 -8.96 49.16 25.48
N PHE A 60 -10.02 48.33 25.58
CA PHE A 60 -11.19 48.68 26.40
C PHE A 60 -11.64 47.62 27.43
N MET A 61 -11.22 46.36 27.29
CA MET A 61 -11.55 45.32 28.28
C MET A 61 -10.47 45.17 29.36
N ARG A 62 -9.32 45.82 29.21
CA ARG A 62 -8.29 45.89 30.24
C ARG A 62 -8.67 46.91 31.32
N GLY A 63 -8.55 46.52 32.58
CA GLY A 63 -8.80 47.38 33.73
C GLY A 63 -8.19 46.82 35.01
N LEU A 64 -8.55 47.43 36.14
CA LEU A 64 -8.20 46.94 37.47
C LEU A 64 -9.13 45.79 37.84
N ASP A 65 -8.56 44.70 38.33
CA ASP A 65 -9.32 43.62 38.95
C ASP A 65 -9.74 44.00 40.37
N GLY A 66 -10.78 43.35 40.89
CA GLY A 66 -11.21 43.53 42.28
C GLY A 66 -12.10 44.75 42.46
N LEU A 67 -12.91 45.09 41.46
CA LEU A 67 -13.95 46.10 41.59
C LEU A 67 -15.27 45.37 41.87
N GLY A 68 -15.84 45.55 43.06
CA GLY A 68 -17.10 44.90 43.41
C GLY A 68 -18.29 45.37 42.57
N SER A 69 -19.26 44.48 42.36
CA SER A 69 -20.55 44.78 41.70
C SER A 69 -21.20 46.05 42.27
N MET A 70 -21.70 46.92 41.39
CA MET A 70 -22.41 48.15 41.79
C MET A 70 -23.78 47.88 42.41
N LYS A 71 -24.30 46.66 42.24
CA LYS A 71 -25.59 46.21 42.77
C LYS A 71 -25.43 45.13 43.83
N ASN A 72 -24.23 44.96 44.39
CA ASN A 72 -23.89 43.91 45.35
C ASN A 72 -24.30 42.50 44.91
N ARG A 73 -24.16 42.20 43.61
CA ARG A 73 -24.39 40.84 43.10
C ARG A 73 -23.30 39.91 43.60
N THR A 74 -23.67 38.69 43.92
CA THR A 74 -22.74 37.70 44.46
C THR A 74 -21.96 36.99 43.37
N ALA A 75 -20.80 36.43 43.70
CA ALA A 75 -20.04 35.57 42.80
C ALA A 75 -20.87 34.36 42.35
N LEU A 76 -21.77 33.85 43.21
CA LEU A 76 -22.70 32.79 42.85
C LEU A 76 -23.55 33.17 41.62
N LEU A 77 -24.05 34.41 41.52
CA LEU A 77 -24.82 34.86 40.35
C LEU A 77 -24.00 34.78 39.06
N ALA A 78 -22.71 35.13 39.09
CA ALA A 78 -21.83 35.07 37.92
C ALA A 78 -21.67 33.63 37.40
N PHE A 79 -21.41 32.67 38.30
CA PHE A 79 -21.23 31.26 37.92
C PHE A 79 -22.55 30.52 37.68
N PHE A 80 -23.64 30.93 38.32
CA PHE A 80 -24.99 30.46 37.97
C PHE A 80 -25.32 30.84 36.54
N GLY A 81 -24.92 32.02 36.07
CA GLY A 81 -25.03 32.40 34.66
C GLY A 81 -24.27 31.49 33.68
N GLN A 82 -23.14 30.91 34.10
CA GLN A 82 -22.46 29.87 33.31
C GLN A 82 -23.30 28.59 33.24
N MET A 83 -23.91 28.16 34.34
CA MET A 83 -24.83 27.01 34.33
C MET A 83 -26.04 27.28 33.41
N VAL A 84 -26.64 28.46 33.50
CA VAL A 84 -27.75 28.86 32.61
C VAL A 84 -27.32 28.86 31.14
N THR A 85 -26.08 29.26 30.86
CA THR A 85 -25.52 29.16 29.50
C THR A 85 -25.43 27.71 29.06
N SER A 86 -24.92 26.83 29.94
CA SER A 86 -24.77 25.41 29.62
C SER A 86 -26.10 24.72 29.35
N GLU A 87 -27.16 25.15 30.04
CA GLU A 87 -28.52 24.62 29.90
C GLU A 87 -29.14 24.90 28.53
N VAL A 88 -28.99 26.12 28.00
CA VAL A 88 -29.71 26.53 26.78
C VAL A 88 -28.83 26.59 25.54
N VAL A 89 -27.48 26.63 25.67
CA VAL A 89 -26.60 26.80 24.51
C VAL A 89 -25.19 26.18 24.60
N MET A 90 -24.81 25.48 23.53
CA MET A 90 -23.49 24.93 23.25
C MET A 90 -23.20 25.03 21.75
N ALA A 91 -22.74 26.21 21.32
CA ALA A 91 -22.50 26.51 19.89
C ALA A 91 -21.14 27.19 19.66
N SER A 92 -20.16 26.95 20.54
CA SER A 92 -18.78 27.47 20.40
C SER A 92 -17.75 26.38 20.14
N GLU A 93 -18.18 25.13 20.10
CA GLU A 93 -17.31 23.96 19.95
C GLU A 93 -16.86 23.78 18.51
N SER A 94 -15.65 23.25 18.33
CA SER A 94 -15.03 23.12 17.02
C SER A 94 -15.82 22.20 16.08
N GLY A 95 -16.06 22.67 14.86
CA GLY A 95 -16.70 21.90 13.79
C GLY A 95 -15.77 20.92 13.07
N CYS A 96 -16.35 20.12 12.17
CA CYS A 96 -15.63 19.28 11.22
C CYS A 96 -16.04 19.64 9.77
N PRO A 97 -15.10 20.02 8.88
CA PRO A 97 -13.65 20.00 9.05
C PRO A 97 -13.14 21.04 10.08
N ILE A 98 -11.98 20.77 10.67
CA ILE A 98 -11.36 21.71 11.61
C ILE A 98 -10.88 22.92 10.83
N GLU A 99 -11.55 24.06 11.02
CA GLU A 99 -11.16 25.35 10.47
C GLU A 99 -10.51 26.19 11.58
N MET A 100 -9.22 26.51 11.41
CA MET A 100 -8.45 27.33 12.34
C MET A 100 -8.17 28.70 11.71
N HIS A 101 -8.42 29.76 12.46
CA HIS A 101 -8.00 31.12 12.15
C HIS A 101 -7.02 31.64 13.19
N HIS A 102 -6.15 32.54 12.78
CA HIS A 102 -5.17 33.18 13.65
C HIS A 102 -5.69 34.54 14.09
N ILE A 103 -5.75 34.78 15.40
CA ILE A 103 -5.96 36.11 15.95
C ILE A 103 -4.59 36.77 16.05
N GLU A 104 -4.39 37.82 15.25
CA GLU A 104 -3.15 38.57 15.21
C GLU A 104 -2.84 39.23 16.56
N ILE A 105 -1.61 39.05 17.00
CA ILE A 105 -1.05 39.67 18.21
C ILE A 105 -0.09 40.76 17.75
N GLU A 106 -0.21 41.96 18.32
CA GLU A 106 0.71 43.06 18.01
C GLU A 106 2.11 42.75 18.55
N LYS A 107 3.14 43.16 17.82
CA LYS A 107 4.54 43.05 18.24
C LYS A 107 4.71 43.68 19.63
N CYS A 108 5.45 43.02 20.52
CA CYS A 108 5.64 43.45 21.91
C CYS A 108 4.35 43.43 22.75
N ASP A 109 3.41 42.51 22.48
CA ASP A 109 2.29 42.27 23.40
C ASP A 109 2.80 41.83 24.77
N ASP A 110 2.33 42.48 25.82
CA ASP A 110 2.84 42.34 27.19
C ASP A 110 2.57 40.94 27.80
N VAL A 111 1.65 40.17 27.22
CA VAL A 111 1.26 38.85 27.71
C VAL A 111 1.77 37.76 26.79
N TYR A 112 1.49 37.85 25.50
CA TYR A 112 1.73 36.77 24.55
C TYR A 112 3.05 36.91 23.79
N ASP A 113 3.55 38.14 23.56
CA ASP A 113 4.78 38.42 22.81
C ASP A 113 5.77 39.30 23.60
N LYS A 114 6.14 38.86 24.81
CA LYS A 114 7.11 39.55 25.67
C LYS A 114 8.48 39.76 25.05
N GLU A 115 8.85 38.90 24.11
CA GLU A 115 10.15 38.92 23.42
C GLU A 115 10.13 39.80 22.17
N CYS A 116 9.01 40.46 21.86
CA CYS A 116 8.86 41.35 20.72
C CYS A 116 9.19 40.70 19.36
N ARG A 117 8.91 39.40 19.18
CA ARG A 117 9.22 38.68 17.93
C ARG A 117 8.26 39.06 16.80
N GLY A 118 7.00 39.32 17.13
CA GLY A 118 5.95 39.67 16.15
C GLY A 118 5.45 38.52 15.28
N ASP A 119 5.80 37.26 15.59
CA ASP A 119 5.39 36.05 14.86
C ASP A 119 4.32 35.21 15.60
N LYS A 120 3.88 35.67 16.77
CA LYS A 120 2.92 34.95 17.62
C LYS A 120 1.47 35.29 17.27
N TYR A 121 0.58 34.32 17.42
CA TYR A 121 -0.86 34.46 17.23
C TYR A 121 -1.64 33.61 18.24
N ILE A 122 -2.92 33.94 18.46
CA ILE A 122 -3.84 33.09 19.26
C ILE A 122 -4.64 32.23 18.28
N PRO A 123 -4.60 30.88 18.36
CA PRO A 123 -5.42 30.05 17.48
C PRO A 123 -6.89 30.10 17.87
N PHE A 124 -7.74 30.15 16.87
CA PHE A 124 -9.19 30.18 17.00
C PHE A 124 -9.82 29.12 16.11
N HIS A 125 -10.47 28.12 16.71
CA HIS A 125 -11.27 27.15 15.98
C HIS A 125 -12.68 27.68 15.73
N ARG A 126 -13.14 27.59 14.49
CA ARG A 126 -14.51 27.93 14.11
C ARG A 126 -15.52 26.96 14.70
N ALA A 127 -16.71 27.48 14.98
CA ALA A 127 -17.78 26.69 15.57
C ALA A 127 -18.34 25.67 14.57
N GLY A 128 -18.84 24.54 15.09
CA GLY A 128 -19.63 23.58 14.34
C GLY A 128 -20.86 24.23 13.70
N TYR A 129 -21.18 23.81 12.48
CA TYR A 129 -22.25 24.36 11.68
C TYR A 129 -23.01 23.25 10.94
N ASP A 130 -24.24 23.52 10.53
CA ASP A 130 -25.05 22.59 9.75
C ASP A 130 -24.44 22.46 8.35
N ARG A 131 -24.04 21.24 8.00
CA ARG A 131 -23.38 20.94 6.71
C ARG A 131 -24.27 21.15 5.49
N LYS A 132 -25.60 21.26 5.68
CA LYS A 132 -26.54 21.65 4.63
C LYS A 132 -26.46 23.15 4.29
N THR A 133 -25.82 23.94 5.14
CA THR A 133 -25.66 25.40 5.03
C THR A 133 -24.21 25.79 4.73
N GLY A 134 -23.95 27.07 4.44
CA GLY A 134 -22.60 27.59 4.24
C GLY A 134 -21.98 27.26 2.88
N GLN A 135 -22.81 26.95 1.88
CA GLN A 135 -22.38 26.59 0.51
C GLN A 135 -22.81 27.63 -0.54
N SER A 136 -23.77 28.50 -0.23
CA SER A 136 -24.27 29.52 -1.17
C SER A 136 -24.79 30.76 -0.44
N PRO A 137 -24.88 31.93 -1.08
CA PRO A 137 -25.39 33.16 -0.45
C PRO A 137 -26.84 33.06 0.05
N ASN A 138 -27.65 32.20 -0.55
CA ASN A 138 -29.04 31.96 -0.12
C ASN A 138 -29.15 30.98 1.06
N SER A 139 -28.06 30.29 1.40
CA SER A 139 -27.95 29.44 2.59
C SER A 139 -26.57 29.68 3.22
N PRO A 140 -26.38 30.84 3.87
CA PRO A 140 -25.15 31.16 4.57
C PRO A 140 -24.93 30.17 5.73
N ARG A 141 -23.72 30.15 6.27
CA ARG A 141 -23.34 29.21 7.32
C ARG A 141 -24.16 29.43 8.59
N GLU A 142 -24.78 28.37 9.09
CA GLU A 142 -25.52 28.40 10.36
C GLU A 142 -24.90 27.47 11.41
N GLN A 143 -24.47 28.05 12.52
CA GLN A 143 -23.91 27.32 13.66
C GLN A 143 -24.97 26.46 14.34
N MET A 144 -24.57 25.29 14.85
CA MET A 144 -25.47 24.36 15.53
C MET A 144 -25.42 24.51 17.04
N ASN A 145 -26.56 24.33 17.69
CA ASN A 145 -26.65 24.14 19.13
C ASN A 145 -26.52 22.64 19.46
N GLN A 146 -25.49 22.28 20.22
CA GLN A 146 -25.25 20.88 20.63
C GLN A 146 -26.01 20.49 21.92
N VAL A 147 -26.74 21.43 22.53
CA VAL A 147 -27.69 21.18 23.62
C VAL A 147 -29.09 21.62 23.20
N THR A 148 -30.10 21.26 24.00
CA THR A 148 -31.47 21.72 23.76
C THR A 148 -31.55 23.23 23.99
N SER A 149 -32.49 23.92 23.32
CA SER A 149 -32.74 25.35 23.58
C SER A 149 -33.64 25.58 24.79
N TRP A 150 -34.15 24.49 25.36
CA TRP A 150 -35.12 24.46 26.45
C TRP A 150 -34.45 24.63 27.81
N ILE A 151 -35.23 25.01 28.81
CA ILE A 151 -34.84 24.89 30.21
C ILE A 151 -35.46 23.59 30.72
N ASP A 152 -34.85 22.46 30.39
CA ASP A 152 -35.33 21.08 30.58
C ASP A 152 -34.42 20.21 31.46
N GLY A 153 -33.50 20.85 32.19
CA GLY A 153 -32.50 20.23 33.05
C GLY A 153 -31.43 19.45 32.28
N SER A 154 -31.22 19.71 30.99
CA SER A 154 -30.20 19.01 30.19
C SER A 154 -28.79 19.12 30.78
N PHE A 155 -28.48 20.17 31.55
CA PHE A 155 -27.19 20.23 32.24
C PHE A 155 -27.00 19.16 33.34
N ILE A 156 -28.10 18.67 33.93
CA ILE A 156 -28.11 17.60 34.95
C ILE A 156 -28.32 16.25 34.28
N TYR A 157 -29.32 16.19 33.39
CA TYR A 157 -29.82 14.97 32.79
C TYR A 157 -29.26 14.74 31.39
N SER A 158 -28.18 15.42 30.99
CA SER A 158 -27.63 15.34 29.63
C SER A 158 -28.69 15.59 28.53
N THR A 159 -28.27 15.45 27.28
CA THR A 159 -29.20 15.41 26.14
C THR A 159 -29.34 14.01 25.54
N SER A 160 -28.60 13.05 26.09
CA SER A 160 -28.51 11.67 25.61
C SER A 160 -29.03 10.72 26.69
N GLU A 161 -30.09 9.98 26.37
CA GLU A 161 -30.65 8.95 27.27
C GLU A 161 -29.60 7.89 27.69
N PRO A 162 -28.74 7.36 26.78
CA PRO A 162 -27.62 6.51 27.18
C PRO A 162 -26.70 7.15 28.23
N TRP A 163 -26.42 8.44 28.13
CA TRP A 163 -25.60 9.16 29.11
C TRP A 163 -26.28 9.20 30.48
N VAL A 164 -27.58 9.51 30.53
CA VAL A 164 -28.35 9.48 31.80
C VAL A 164 -28.35 8.11 32.42
N ASN A 165 -28.59 7.08 31.62
CA ASN A 165 -28.62 5.70 32.08
C ASN A 165 -27.26 5.28 32.69
N THR A 166 -26.15 5.86 32.24
CA THR A 166 -24.84 5.65 32.88
C THR A 166 -24.73 6.29 34.26
N MET A 167 -25.42 7.41 34.48
CA MET A 167 -25.41 8.14 35.75
C MET A 167 -26.43 7.60 36.75
N ARG A 168 -27.48 6.89 36.31
CA ARG A 168 -28.54 6.35 37.17
C ARG A 168 -28.08 5.15 37.99
N SER A 169 -28.61 5.04 39.21
CA SER A 169 -28.42 3.86 40.07
C SER A 169 -29.41 2.74 39.76
N PHE A 170 -30.52 3.08 39.10
CA PHE A 170 -31.70 2.23 38.90
C PHE A 170 -32.27 1.67 40.22
N ARG A 171 -32.09 2.44 41.31
CA ARG A 171 -32.68 2.17 42.62
C ARG A 171 -33.31 3.44 43.18
N ASN A 172 -34.57 3.34 43.60
CA ASN A 172 -35.34 4.44 44.20
C ASN A 172 -35.37 5.73 43.37
N GLY A 173 -35.18 5.65 42.06
CA GLY A 173 -35.15 6.79 41.14
C GLY A 173 -33.99 7.75 41.34
N THR A 174 -32.83 7.26 41.82
CA THR A 174 -31.67 8.10 42.16
C THR A 174 -30.53 8.02 41.14
N PHE A 175 -29.61 8.98 41.18
CA PHE A 175 -28.31 8.88 40.54
C PHE A 175 -27.32 8.04 41.36
N THR A 176 -26.39 7.37 40.67
CA THR A 176 -25.28 6.62 41.26
C THR A 176 -24.31 7.55 41.95
N THR A 177 -24.06 7.27 43.22
CA THR A 177 -23.11 8.00 44.06
C THR A 177 -21.84 7.20 44.33
N ASP A 178 -20.81 7.87 44.81
CA ASP A 178 -19.64 7.26 45.40
C ASP A 178 -19.94 6.53 46.72
N ALA A 179 -18.90 5.96 47.35
CA ALA A 179 -19.03 5.25 48.63
C ALA A 179 -19.51 6.14 49.79
N THR A 180 -19.34 7.46 49.70
CA THR A 180 -19.84 8.40 50.72
C THR A 180 -21.34 8.70 50.57
N GLY A 181 -21.96 8.33 49.45
CA GLY A 181 -23.36 8.60 49.15
C GLY A 181 -23.64 10.06 48.76
N LYS A 182 -22.61 10.89 48.59
CA LYS A 182 -22.77 12.36 48.48
C LYS A 182 -22.14 12.95 47.21
N MET A 183 -21.31 12.20 46.49
CA MET A 183 -20.61 12.69 45.31
C MET A 183 -20.96 11.84 44.08
N PRO A 184 -20.94 12.42 42.86
CA PRO A 184 -21.02 11.63 41.63
C PRO A 184 -19.84 10.67 41.50
N ILE A 185 -20.00 9.64 40.68
CA ILE A 185 -18.89 8.72 40.36
C ILE A 185 -17.88 9.35 39.39
N ARG A 186 -16.65 8.84 39.42
CA ARG A 186 -15.62 9.20 38.43
C ARG A 186 -15.96 8.60 37.06
N ASN A 187 -15.54 9.26 35.99
CA ASN A 187 -15.74 8.83 34.61
C ASN A 187 -14.84 7.64 34.21
N SER A 188 -15.01 6.48 34.87
CA SER A 188 -14.27 5.25 34.55
C SER A 188 -14.65 4.66 33.20
N MET A 189 -15.89 4.89 32.74
CA MET A 189 -16.41 4.41 31.46
C MET A 189 -15.96 5.23 30.25
N ARG A 190 -15.21 6.32 30.45
CA ARG A 190 -14.67 7.18 29.38
C ARG A 190 -15.76 7.81 28.50
N VAL A 191 -16.85 8.21 29.13
CA VAL A 191 -17.86 9.07 28.53
C VAL A 191 -17.18 10.34 27.98
N PRO A 192 -17.53 10.85 26.78
CA PRO A 192 -16.76 11.88 26.08
C PRO A 192 -16.94 13.27 26.74
N LEU A 193 -16.21 13.51 27.82
CA LEU A 193 -16.09 14.81 28.48
C LEU A 193 -15.16 15.74 27.69
N PHE A 194 -15.38 17.05 27.82
CA PHE A 194 -14.45 18.05 27.28
C PHE A 194 -13.13 18.04 28.04
N ASN A 195 -12.04 18.26 27.31
CA ASN A 195 -10.67 18.34 27.83
C ASN A 195 -10.30 17.13 28.72
N ASN A 196 -10.76 15.92 28.35
CA ASN A 196 -10.54 14.70 29.13
C ASN A 196 -9.03 14.46 29.31
N PRO A 197 -8.52 14.27 30.54
CA PRO A 197 -7.10 14.02 30.77
C PRO A 197 -6.65 12.75 30.07
N VAL A 198 -5.33 12.66 29.86
CA VAL A 198 -4.67 11.46 29.36
C VAL A 198 -5.11 10.21 30.16
N PRO A 199 -5.22 9.02 29.54
CA PRO A 199 -5.89 7.85 30.12
C PRO A 199 -5.39 7.37 31.49
N HIS A 200 -4.17 7.73 31.90
CA HIS A 200 -3.57 7.36 33.17
C HIS A 200 -3.91 8.33 34.33
N VAL A 201 -4.57 9.47 34.07
CA VAL A 201 -4.92 10.51 35.05
C VAL A 201 -6.42 10.79 35.05
N MET A 202 -7.27 9.78 34.83
CA MET A 202 -8.73 9.94 34.84
C MET A 202 -9.25 10.35 36.23
N LYS A 203 -9.35 11.67 36.43
CA LYS A 203 -9.80 12.32 37.67
C LYS A 203 -11.18 12.99 37.56
N MET A 204 -11.77 13.05 36.36
CA MET A 204 -13.01 13.80 36.11
C MET A 204 -14.27 13.10 36.62
N LEU A 205 -15.18 13.88 37.20
CA LEU A 205 -16.51 13.41 37.65
C LEU A 205 -17.49 13.34 36.47
N MET A 206 -18.39 12.35 36.54
CA MET A 206 -19.42 12.10 35.54
C MET A 206 -20.72 12.83 35.93
N LEU A 207 -21.09 13.84 35.13
CA LEU A 207 -22.28 14.70 35.30
C LEU A 207 -22.97 14.88 33.94
N GLY A 208 -24.14 15.53 33.91
CA GLY A 208 -24.97 15.63 32.70
C GLY A 208 -24.34 16.41 31.55
N ASP A 209 -23.78 17.59 31.83
CA ASP A 209 -23.09 18.41 30.84
C ASP A 209 -21.58 18.07 30.78
N PRO A 210 -21.00 17.90 29.57
CA PRO A 210 -19.60 17.49 29.41
C PRO A 210 -18.57 18.59 29.77
N ARG A 211 -18.99 19.85 29.95
CA ARG A 211 -18.14 21.01 30.31
C ARG A 211 -18.13 21.28 31.82
N THR A 212 -18.96 20.59 32.59
CA THR A 212 -19.15 20.81 34.03
C THR A 212 -17.86 20.85 34.86
N ASN A 213 -16.83 20.09 34.46
CA ASN A 213 -15.55 20.03 35.15
C ASN A 213 -14.64 21.26 34.91
N GLN A 214 -15.06 22.23 34.07
CA GLN A 214 -14.27 23.38 33.64
C GLN A 214 -13.71 24.23 34.78
N ASN A 215 -14.50 24.51 35.82
CA ASN A 215 -14.06 25.27 36.98
C ASN A 215 -14.78 24.83 38.28
N PRO A 216 -14.20 25.08 39.47
CA PRO A 216 -14.76 24.60 40.74
C PRO A 216 -16.17 25.10 41.03
N ALA A 217 -16.51 26.33 40.62
CA ALA A 217 -17.84 26.90 40.87
C ALA A 217 -18.93 26.21 40.03
N LEU A 218 -18.70 26.02 38.73
CA LEU A 218 -19.63 25.31 37.85
C LEU A 218 -19.82 23.85 38.29
N LEU A 219 -18.73 23.19 38.69
CA LEU A 219 -18.78 21.84 39.24
C LEU A 219 -19.59 21.77 40.53
N THR A 220 -19.40 22.76 41.42
CA THR A 220 -20.15 22.87 42.69
C THR A 220 -21.66 23.02 42.45
N ILE A 221 -22.06 23.91 41.53
CA ILE A 221 -23.48 24.10 41.17
C ILE A 221 -24.07 22.82 40.57
N SER A 222 -23.29 22.09 39.78
CA SER A 222 -23.78 20.87 39.14
C SER A 222 -23.95 19.72 40.14
N ILE A 223 -23.03 19.58 41.10
CA ILE A 223 -23.17 18.62 42.21
C ILE A 223 -24.35 19.00 43.11
N LEU A 224 -24.60 20.29 43.34
CA LEU A 224 -25.76 20.77 44.10
C LEU A 224 -27.07 20.24 43.49
N PHE A 225 -27.26 20.41 42.18
CA PHE A 225 -28.48 19.94 41.52
C PHE A 225 -28.54 18.42 41.34
N PHE A 226 -27.40 17.76 41.19
CA PHE A 226 -27.30 16.30 41.28
C PHE A 226 -27.82 15.79 42.64
N ARG A 227 -27.40 16.40 43.75
CA ARG A 227 -27.89 16.06 45.09
C ARG A 227 -29.36 16.41 45.26
N TRP A 228 -29.79 17.55 44.72
CA TRP A 228 -31.19 17.96 44.76
C TRP A 228 -32.11 16.92 44.11
N HIS A 229 -31.71 16.34 42.97
CA HIS A 229 -32.46 15.25 42.36
C HIS A 229 -32.62 14.04 43.28
N ASN A 230 -31.53 13.58 43.93
CA ASN A 230 -31.61 12.45 44.85
C ASN A 230 -32.50 12.74 46.06
N VAL A 231 -32.44 13.96 46.62
CA VAL A 231 -33.31 14.38 47.73
C VAL A 231 -34.78 14.37 47.31
N VAL A 232 -35.09 14.87 46.11
CA VAL A 232 -36.46 14.85 45.57
C VAL A 232 -36.91 13.42 45.29
N ALA A 233 -36.06 12.57 44.71
CA ALA A 233 -36.37 11.16 44.45
C ALA A 233 -36.68 10.39 45.73
N GLU A 234 -35.92 10.61 46.80
CA GLU A 234 -36.17 10.00 48.12
C GLU A 234 -37.51 10.48 48.73
N ARG A 235 -37.85 11.77 48.59
CA ARG A 235 -39.16 12.30 49.01
C ARG A 235 -40.31 11.67 48.23
N VAL A 236 -40.19 11.60 46.90
CA VAL A 236 -41.19 10.97 46.04
C VAL A 236 -41.35 9.48 46.38
N GLN A 237 -40.25 8.76 46.61
CA GLN A 237 -40.28 7.35 46.97
C GLN A 237 -40.91 7.12 48.35
N SER A 238 -40.73 8.04 49.30
CA SER A 238 -41.34 7.93 50.64
C SER A 238 -42.84 8.24 50.63
N GLU A 239 -43.28 9.19 49.80
CA GLU A 239 -44.70 9.48 49.55
C GLU A 239 -45.39 8.38 48.74
N HIS A 240 -44.65 7.72 47.84
CA HIS A 240 -45.16 6.66 46.96
C HIS A 240 -44.27 5.39 46.99
N PRO A 241 -44.36 4.57 48.06
CA PRO A 241 -43.54 3.36 48.21
C PRO A 241 -43.79 2.28 47.14
N ASP A 242 -44.94 2.31 46.48
CA ASP A 242 -45.36 1.35 45.45
C ASP A 242 -44.87 1.69 44.04
N TRP A 243 -44.26 2.87 43.84
CA TRP A 243 -43.79 3.31 42.53
C TRP A 243 -42.49 2.62 42.11
N SER A 244 -42.35 2.41 40.79
CA SER A 244 -41.13 1.86 40.22
C SER A 244 -40.00 2.89 40.21
N ASP A 245 -38.73 2.44 40.14
CA ASP A 245 -37.56 3.31 39.98
C ASP A 245 -37.74 4.36 38.87
N GLU A 246 -38.29 3.93 37.73
CA GLU A 246 -38.50 4.80 36.58
C GLU A 246 -39.58 5.86 36.83
N ASP A 247 -40.67 5.51 37.52
CA ASP A 247 -41.73 6.48 37.84
C ASP A 247 -41.21 7.53 38.84
N VAL A 248 -40.46 7.09 39.86
CA VAL A 248 -39.81 7.99 40.83
C VAL A 248 -38.78 8.89 40.16
N PHE A 249 -37.91 8.33 39.30
CA PHE A 249 -36.90 9.10 38.58
C PHE A 249 -37.53 10.19 37.72
N GLN A 250 -38.59 9.87 36.95
CA GLN A 250 -39.23 10.83 36.06
C GLN A 250 -40.02 11.90 36.82
N GLN A 251 -40.69 11.54 37.92
CA GLN A 251 -41.33 12.52 38.81
C GLN A 251 -40.29 13.48 39.39
N ALA A 252 -39.20 12.94 39.94
CA ALA A 252 -38.13 13.73 40.54
C ALA A 252 -37.47 14.63 39.50
N ARG A 253 -37.18 14.10 38.30
CA ARG A 253 -36.67 14.87 37.16
C ARG A 253 -37.62 16.02 36.82
N ARG A 254 -38.91 15.77 36.67
CA ARG A 254 -39.89 16.81 36.29
C ARG A 254 -40.00 17.92 37.33
N PHE A 255 -39.98 17.57 38.62
CA PHE A 255 -40.00 18.54 39.71
C PHE A 255 -38.71 19.38 39.77
N VAL A 256 -37.55 18.74 39.58
CA VAL A 256 -36.25 19.44 39.52
C VAL A 256 -36.18 20.39 38.33
N ILE A 257 -36.65 19.97 37.15
CA ILE A 257 -36.74 20.84 35.97
C ILE A 257 -37.63 22.05 36.25
N ALA A 258 -38.81 21.85 36.85
CA ALA A 258 -39.70 22.95 37.21
C ALA A 258 -39.05 23.93 38.21
N THR A 259 -38.28 23.39 39.17
CA THR A 259 -37.50 24.21 40.12
C THR A 259 -36.45 25.06 39.39
N ILE A 260 -35.73 24.49 38.43
CA ILE A 260 -34.74 25.22 37.62
C ILE A 260 -35.40 26.28 36.75
N GLN A 261 -36.49 25.93 36.07
CA GLN A 261 -37.30 26.87 35.28
C GLN A 261 -37.71 28.08 36.14
N ASN A 262 -38.20 27.84 37.36
CA ASN A 262 -38.59 28.90 38.29
C ASN A 262 -37.39 29.78 38.70
N ILE A 263 -36.30 29.18 39.17
CA ILE A 263 -35.10 29.91 39.61
C ILE A 263 -34.53 30.74 38.45
N ILE A 264 -34.40 30.17 37.25
CA ILE A 264 -33.85 30.89 36.11
C ILE A 264 -34.74 32.08 35.73
N ALA A 265 -36.03 31.86 35.48
CA ALA A 265 -36.91 32.90 34.95
C ALA A 265 -37.27 33.98 35.97
N TYR A 266 -37.42 33.62 37.25
CA TYR A 266 -38.04 34.49 38.26
C TYR A 266 -37.10 34.91 39.39
N GLU A 267 -35.92 34.30 39.52
CA GLU A 267 -34.91 34.71 40.51
C GLU A 267 -33.65 35.24 39.82
N TYR A 268 -33.03 34.45 38.94
CA TYR A 268 -31.78 34.79 38.25
C TYR A 268 -31.94 35.90 37.21
N ILE A 269 -32.90 35.80 36.27
CA ILE A 269 -33.06 36.83 35.23
C ILE A 269 -33.34 38.22 35.81
N PRO A 270 -34.26 38.39 36.79
CA PRO A 270 -34.43 39.67 37.47
C PRO A 270 -33.16 40.15 38.16
N ALA A 271 -32.41 39.25 38.82
CA ALA A 271 -31.16 39.62 39.47
C ALA A 271 -30.09 40.08 38.45
N PHE A 272 -29.96 39.37 37.32
CA PHE A 272 -28.97 39.60 36.28
C PHE A 272 -29.27 40.84 35.41
N LEU A 273 -30.53 41.01 34.98
CA LEU A 273 -30.95 42.15 34.15
C LEU A 273 -31.34 43.39 34.97
N GLY A 274 -31.71 43.21 36.24
CA GLY A 274 -32.33 44.27 37.06
C GLY A 274 -33.80 44.53 36.71
N GLN A 275 -34.41 43.67 35.90
CA GLN A 275 -35.83 43.75 35.53
C GLN A 275 -36.41 42.35 35.28
N PRO A 276 -37.69 42.12 35.60
CA PRO A 276 -38.31 40.82 35.39
C PRO A 276 -38.67 40.55 33.92
N LEU A 277 -38.88 39.27 33.61
CA LEU A 277 -39.55 38.87 32.37
C LEU A 277 -41.00 39.38 32.37
N PRO A 278 -41.62 39.57 31.18
CA PRO A 278 -43.05 39.84 31.08
C PRO A 278 -43.86 38.73 31.76
N GLU A 279 -45.06 39.04 32.25
CA GLU A 279 -45.97 38.03 32.81
C GLU A 279 -46.23 36.88 31.82
N TYR A 280 -46.33 35.66 32.32
CA TYR A 280 -46.61 34.48 31.49
C TYR A 280 -48.08 34.48 31.06
N LYS A 281 -48.33 34.43 29.75
CA LYS A 281 -49.68 34.46 29.16
C LYS A 281 -50.15 33.10 28.64
N GLY A 282 -49.44 32.02 28.99
CA GLY A 282 -49.67 30.69 28.45
C GLY A 282 -48.75 30.33 27.28
N TYR A 283 -48.79 29.05 26.92
CA TYR A 283 -47.98 28.44 25.85
C TYR A 283 -48.38 28.95 24.45
N LYS A 284 -47.38 29.28 23.64
CA LYS A 284 -47.51 29.77 22.26
C LYS A 284 -46.81 28.83 21.29
N GLN A 285 -47.61 28.08 20.54
CA GLN A 285 -47.13 27.07 19.59
C GLN A 285 -46.46 27.66 18.32
N ASP A 286 -46.75 28.90 17.98
CA ASP A 286 -46.29 29.60 16.77
C ASP A 286 -44.94 30.32 16.96
N VAL A 287 -44.42 30.30 18.19
CA VAL A 287 -43.19 30.99 18.55
C VAL A 287 -41.99 30.04 18.48
N HIS A 288 -40.96 30.42 17.73
CA HIS A 288 -39.76 29.60 17.58
C HIS A 288 -38.82 29.72 18.79
N PRO A 289 -38.47 28.62 19.50
CA PRO A 289 -37.71 28.66 20.75
C PRO A 289 -36.19 28.81 20.57
N GLY A 290 -35.67 28.49 19.38
CA GLY A 290 -34.24 28.40 19.08
C GLY A 290 -33.40 29.60 19.55
N ILE A 291 -32.16 29.34 19.92
CA ILE A 291 -31.23 30.38 20.38
C ILE A 291 -30.80 31.27 19.22
N THR A 292 -30.85 32.60 19.39
CA THR A 292 -30.38 33.52 18.36
C THR A 292 -28.86 33.62 18.33
N HIS A 293 -28.26 33.83 17.15
CA HIS A 293 -26.81 34.09 17.04
C HIS A 293 -26.37 35.28 17.90
N VAL A 294 -27.17 36.36 17.95
CA VAL A 294 -26.86 37.56 18.73
C VAL A 294 -26.82 37.25 20.22
N PHE A 295 -27.75 36.43 20.72
CA PHE A 295 -27.76 35.99 22.11
C PHE A 295 -26.50 35.19 22.46
N GLN A 296 -26.19 34.17 21.65
CA GLN A 296 -25.10 33.22 21.90
C GLN A 296 -23.70 33.81 21.71
N SER A 297 -23.51 34.60 20.66
CA SER A 297 -22.18 35.12 20.28
C SER A 297 -21.85 36.47 20.92
N ALA A 298 -22.83 37.20 21.45
CA ALA A 298 -22.60 38.51 22.03
C ALA A 298 -23.32 38.72 23.38
N ALA A 299 -24.65 38.77 23.40
CA ALA A 299 -25.38 39.35 24.53
C ALA A 299 -25.21 38.56 25.84
N PHE A 300 -25.39 37.24 25.83
CA PHE A 300 -25.30 36.45 27.05
C PHE A 300 -23.86 36.26 27.57
N ARG A 301 -22.86 36.66 26.77
CA ARG A 301 -21.44 36.72 27.17
C ARG A 301 -21.12 37.87 28.10
N PHE A 302 -22.05 38.81 28.31
CA PHE A 302 -21.92 39.86 29.33
C PHE A 302 -21.59 39.28 30.71
N GLY A 303 -22.08 38.07 31.04
CA GLY A 303 -21.77 37.40 32.30
C GLY A 303 -20.27 37.22 32.57
N HIS A 304 -19.41 37.23 31.54
CA HIS A 304 -17.96 37.17 31.71
C HIS A 304 -17.36 38.38 32.45
N SER A 305 -18.02 39.55 32.41
CA SER A 305 -17.58 40.74 33.16
C SER A 305 -17.78 40.60 34.67
N LEU A 306 -18.71 39.73 35.10
CA LEU A 306 -19.00 39.51 36.52
C LEU A 306 -18.04 38.51 37.20
N ILE A 307 -17.20 37.81 36.43
CA ILE A 307 -16.37 36.72 36.96
C ILE A 307 -15.22 37.29 37.79
N PRO A 308 -15.14 36.99 39.11
CA PRO A 308 -14.04 37.41 39.95
C PRO A 308 -12.74 36.66 39.66
N PRO A 309 -11.58 37.18 40.05
CA PRO A 309 -10.29 36.51 39.86
C PRO A 309 -10.12 35.22 40.68
N GLY A 310 -10.98 35.00 41.66
CA GLY A 310 -10.92 33.84 42.53
C GLY A 310 -12.18 33.63 43.34
N LEU A 311 -12.19 32.56 44.13
CA LEU A 311 -13.32 32.12 44.94
C LEU A 311 -12.95 32.03 46.40
N TYR A 312 -13.77 32.61 47.28
CA TYR A 312 -13.67 32.39 48.71
C TYR A 312 -14.14 30.98 49.10
N ARG A 313 -13.58 30.50 50.22
CA ARG A 313 -14.02 29.31 50.93
C ARG A 313 -14.35 29.71 52.37
N ARG A 314 -15.53 29.37 52.86
CA ARG A 314 -16.00 29.82 54.17
C ARG A 314 -16.71 28.71 54.93
N ASP A 315 -16.46 28.59 56.23
CA ASP A 315 -17.20 27.67 57.11
C ASP A 315 -18.54 28.26 57.61
N GLY A 316 -19.33 27.48 58.34
CA GLY A 316 -20.59 27.96 58.93
C GLY A 316 -20.45 29.04 60.01
N LYS A 317 -19.25 29.22 60.57
CA LYS A 317 -18.94 30.21 61.62
C LYS A 317 -18.44 31.55 61.07
N CYS A 318 -18.66 31.78 59.77
CA CYS A 318 -18.16 32.94 59.03
C CYS A 318 -16.62 33.03 58.91
N ASN A 319 -15.86 31.96 59.15
CA ASN A 319 -14.41 31.98 58.97
C ASN A 319 -14.06 31.71 57.50
N PHE A 320 -13.36 32.66 56.87
CA PHE A 320 -12.81 32.51 55.53
C PHE A 320 -11.43 31.86 55.60
N LYS A 321 -11.18 30.79 54.82
CA LYS A 321 -9.86 30.14 54.80
C LYS A 321 -8.83 31.06 54.10
N THR A 322 -7.75 31.42 54.80
CA THR A 322 -6.87 32.56 54.47
C THR A 322 -5.52 32.24 53.80
N SER A 323 -5.22 31.01 53.38
CA SER A 323 -3.91 30.70 52.77
C SER A 323 -4.00 29.81 51.51
N PRO A 324 -3.54 30.29 50.33
CA PRO A 324 -3.55 31.70 49.88
C PRO A 324 -4.96 32.33 49.95
N LEU A 325 -5.06 33.66 49.78
CA LEU A 325 -6.32 34.41 49.83
C LEU A 325 -7.28 33.99 48.70
N GLY A 326 -8.15 33.02 48.98
CA GLY A 326 -9.10 32.45 48.02
C GLY A 326 -8.45 31.51 46.99
N LEU A 327 -9.30 30.76 46.27
CA LEU A 327 -8.88 29.88 45.18
C LEU A 327 -8.79 30.67 43.88
N ARG A 328 -7.61 30.71 43.27
CA ARG A 328 -7.37 31.40 42.00
C ARG A 328 -8.00 30.67 40.81
N LEU A 329 -8.68 31.37 39.90
CA LEU A 329 -9.34 30.71 38.76
C LEU A 329 -8.33 30.19 37.73
N CYS A 330 -7.31 30.97 37.39
CA CYS A 330 -6.31 30.57 36.39
C CYS A 330 -5.57 29.26 36.73
N SER A 331 -5.43 28.92 38.01
CA SER A 331 -4.79 27.69 38.46
C SER A 331 -5.75 26.51 38.58
N THR A 332 -7.06 26.74 38.55
CA THR A 332 -8.10 25.73 38.82
C THR A 332 -8.92 25.31 37.59
N TRP A 333 -8.69 25.94 36.43
CA TRP A 333 -9.31 25.51 35.16
C TRP A 333 -9.05 24.01 34.90
N TRP A 334 -10.13 23.23 34.77
CA TRP A 334 -10.13 21.78 34.55
C TRP A 334 -9.44 20.93 35.64
N ASP A 335 -9.06 21.52 36.78
CA ASP A 335 -8.49 20.85 37.95
C ASP A 335 -9.45 20.87 39.16
N SER A 336 -10.75 21.03 38.87
CA SER A 336 -11.80 21.24 39.86
C SER A 336 -11.97 20.07 40.85
N ASN A 337 -11.57 18.85 40.46
CA ASN A 337 -11.75 17.66 41.28
C ASN A 337 -10.76 17.57 42.44
N ASP A 338 -9.48 17.93 42.21
CA ASP A 338 -8.47 17.96 43.27
C ASP A 338 -8.78 19.08 44.31
N ILE A 339 -9.50 20.11 43.88
CA ILE A 339 -10.03 21.15 44.78
C ILE A 339 -11.15 20.62 45.67
N LEU A 340 -12.10 19.86 45.11
CA LEU A 340 -13.23 19.30 45.86
C LEU A 340 -12.85 18.10 46.73
N THR A 341 -11.70 17.45 46.53
CA THR A 341 -11.18 16.46 47.48
C THR A 341 -10.65 17.09 48.75
N ASN A 342 -10.11 18.32 48.66
CA ASN A 342 -9.48 19.04 49.77
C ASN A 342 -10.40 20.06 50.45
N ASN A 343 -11.57 20.33 49.87
CA ASN A 343 -12.55 21.31 50.36
C ASN A 343 -13.95 20.73 50.27
N SER A 344 -14.82 21.12 51.21
CA SER A 344 -16.23 20.71 51.10
C SER A 344 -16.96 21.54 50.04
N LEU A 345 -17.98 20.93 49.42
CA LEU A 345 -18.90 21.60 48.51
C LEU A 345 -19.56 22.83 49.19
N GLU A 346 -19.95 22.65 50.44
CA GLU A 346 -20.63 23.62 51.28
C GLU A 346 -19.76 24.86 51.53
N GLU A 347 -18.45 24.70 51.71
CA GLU A 347 -17.53 25.82 51.90
C GLU A 347 -17.43 26.74 50.67
N LEU A 348 -17.52 26.16 49.47
CA LEU A 348 -17.52 26.92 48.22
C LEU A 348 -18.85 27.62 47.98
N LEU A 349 -19.98 26.95 48.25
CA LEU A 349 -21.31 27.56 48.16
C LEU A 349 -21.46 28.74 49.12
N MET A 350 -21.07 28.55 50.40
CA MET A 350 -21.09 29.62 51.40
C MET A 350 -20.10 30.75 51.08
N GLY A 351 -18.96 30.43 50.46
CA GLY A 351 -18.01 31.43 49.97
C GLY A 351 -18.59 32.27 48.82
N MET A 352 -19.17 31.63 47.80
CA MET A 352 -19.74 32.30 46.63
C MET A 352 -20.98 33.15 46.93
N THR A 353 -21.75 32.78 47.96
CA THR A 353 -22.93 33.55 48.42
C THR A 353 -22.52 34.78 49.22
N SER A 354 -21.44 34.73 49.99
CA SER A 354 -20.90 35.88 50.72
C SER A 354 -20.04 36.81 49.85
N GLN A 355 -19.40 36.26 48.81
CA GLN A 355 -18.49 36.99 47.93
C GLN A 355 -19.26 37.82 46.90
N LEU A 356 -18.84 39.06 46.66
CA LEU A 356 -19.34 39.89 45.57
C LEU A 356 -18.69 39.52 44.23
N ALA A 357 -19.49 39.56 43.18
CA ALA A 357 -19.03 39.51 41.80
C ALA A 357 -18.23 40.78 41.43
N GLU A 358 -17.57 40.74 40.27
CA GLU A 358 -16.93 41.92 39.70
C GLU A 358 -17.96 42.94 39.18
N LYS A 359 -17.48 44.15 38.94
CA LYS A 359 -18.26 45.29 38.49
C LYS A 359 -18.85 45.06 37.10
N GLU A 360 -20.11 45.46 36.93
CA GLU A 360 -20.82 45.43 35.66
C GLU A 360 -20.35 46.53 34.68
N ASP A 361 -19.19 46.34 34.08
CA ASP A 361 -18.65 47.26 33.09
C ASP A 361 -17.99 46.54 31.91
N SER A 362 -17.24 47.27 31.09
CA SER A 362 -16.57 46.69 29.92
C SER A 362 -15.30 45.90 30.26
N VAL A 363 -14.85 45.92 31.51
CA VAL A 363 -13.60 45.30 31.95
C VAL A 363 -13.82 43.81 32.17
N LEU A 364 -12.84 43.01 31.74
CA LEU A 364 -12.77 41.58 32.03
C LEU A 364 -11.60 41.32 32.96
N CYS A 365 -11.85 40.50 33.99
CA CYS A 365 -10.81 40.08 34.91
C CYS A 365 -9.61 39.47 34.17
N SER A 366 -8.39 39.76 34.62
CA SER A 366 -7.15 39.25 34.00
C SER A 366 -7.09 37.72 33.89
N ASP A 367 -7.75 36.98 34.78
CA ASP A 367 -7.81 35.51 34.76
C ASP A 367 -8.61 34.94 33.59
N VAL A 368 -9.58 35.69 33.07
CA VAL A 368 -10.35 35.32 31.88
C VAL A 368 -9.85 36.04 30.63
N ARG A 369 -9.35 37.28 30.77
CA ARG A 369 -8.86 38.08 29.63
C ARG A 369 -7.48 37.67 29.13
N ASP A 370 -6.57 37.23 30.00
CA ASP A 370 -5.20 36.87 29.59
C ASP A 370 -4.85 35.41 29.92
N LYS A 371 -5.53 34.82 30.91
CA LYS A 371 -5.19 33.51 31.49
C LYS A 371 -6.32 32.48 31.38
N LEU A 372 -7.26 32.65 30.45
CA LEU A 372 -8.25 31.62 30.15
C LEU A 372 -7.56 30.37 29.63
N PHE A 373 -8.00 29.16 29.99
CA PHE A 373 -7.49 27.93 29.40
C PHE A 373 -7.61 27.89 27.86
N GLY A 374 -6.63 27.27 27.20
CA GLY A 374 -6.68 26.97 25.77
C GLY A 374 -6.72 25.48 25.46
N PRO A 375 -6.91 25.10 24.17
CA PRO A 375 -6.69 23.74 23.73
C PRO A 375 -5.25 23.35 24.02
N MET A 376 -4.94 22.06 24.09
CA MET A 376 -3.62 21.59 24.58
C MET A 376 -2.43 22.30 23.88
N GLU A 377 -2.54 22.66 22.61
CA GLU A 377 -1.54 23.45 21.85
C GLU A 377 -1.13 24.80 22.50
N PHE A 378 -2.03 25.46 23.24
CA PHE A 378 -1.79 26.75 23.92
C PHE A 378 -2.39 26.73 25.32
N SER A 379 -1.56 26.76 26.37
CA SER A 379 -2.07 26.71 27.75
C SER A 379 -3.02 27.86 28.13
N ARG A 380 -2.89 29.06 27.52
CA ARG A 380 -3.75 30.22 27.81
C ARG A 380 -4.19 31.02 26.58
N ARG A 381 -5.37 31.64 26.64
CA ARG A 381 -5.99 32.48 25.60
C ARG A 381 -6.71 33.69 26.20
N ASP A 382 -7.14 34.60 25.32
CA ASP A 382 -7.88 35.83 25.67
C ASP A 382 -9.37 35.67 25.41
N LEU A 383 -10.19 35.56 26.47
CA LEU A 383 -11.64 35.39 26.32
C LEU A 383 -12.32 36.57 25.61
N GLY A 384 -11.84 37.79 25.83
CA GLY A 384 -12.37 38.99 25.19
C GLY A 384 -12.16 38.96 23.67
N ALA A 385 -10.95 38.62 23.24
CA ALA A 385 -10.62 38.43 21.83
C ALA A 385 -11.40 37.27 21.20
N LEU A 386 -11.56 36.15 21.92
CA LEU A 386 -12.35 35.01 21.49
C LEU A 386 -13.84 35.35 21.33
N ASN A 387 -14.42 36.17 22.21
CA ASN A 387 -15.82 36.60 22.13
C ASN A 387 -16.07 37.47 20.89
N ILE A 388 -15.17 38.42 20.60
CA ILE A 388 -15.24 39.23 19.37
C ILE A 388 -15.15 38.32 18.14
N MET A 389 -14.17 37.41 18.12
CA MET A 389 -13.99 36.48 16.99
C MET A 389 -15.15 35.52 16.81
N ARG A 390 -15.78 35.05 17.89
CA ARG A 390 -16.95 34.18 17.80
C ARG A 390 -18.14 34.90 17.17
N GLY A 391 -18.32 36.20 17.45
CA GLY A 391 -19.29 37.05 16.75
C GLY A 391 -19.00 37.16 15.24
N ARG A 392 -17.73 37.34 14.87
CA ARG A 392 -17.30 37.36 13.45
C ARG A 392 -17.49 36.01 12.76
N ASP A 393 -17.22 34.92 13.46
CA ASP A 393 -17.44 33.53 13.02
C ASP A 393 -18.91 33.18 12.80
N ASN A 394 -19.80 33.73 13.64
CA ASN A 394 -21.24 33.57 13.51
C ASN A 394 -21.87 34.51 12.47
N GLY A 395 -21.04 35.27 11.74
CA GLY A 395 -21.51 36.18 10.71
C GLY A 395 -22.38 37.30 11.28
N LEU A 396 -22.11 37.79 12.50
CA LEU A 396 -22.89 38.88 13.08
C LEU A 396 -22.67 40.20 12.32
N PRO A 397 -23.74 40.97 12.03
CA PRO A 397 -23.63 42.30 11.43
C PRO A 397 -23.03 43.31 12.43
N ASP A 398 -22.98 44.59 12.07
CA ASP A 398 -22.56 45.64 13.00
C ASP A 398 -23.58 45.91 14.10
N TYR A 399 -23.12 46.54 15.17
CA TYR A 399 -23.90 46.90 16.34
C TYR A 399 -25.17 47.73 16.03
N ASN A 400 -25.10 48.74 15.14
CA ASN A 400 -26.25 49.60 14.82
C ASN A 400 -27.29 48.86 13.96
N THR A 401 -26.85 47.98 13.07
CA THR A 401 -27.74 47.07 12.35
C THR A 401 -28.50 46.17 13.33
N VAL A 402 -27.82 45.50 14.27
CA VAL A 402 -28.50 44.66 15.26
C VAL A 402 -29.49 45.47 16.10
N ARG A 403 -29.14 46.69 16.55
CA ARG A 403 -30.08 47.56 17.28
C ARG A 403 -31.39 47.77 16.52
N SER A 404 -31.30 48.03 15.22
CA SER A 404 -32.47 48.25 14.37
C SER A 404 -33.39 47.02 14.29
N TYR A 405 -32.81 45.81 14.16
CA TYR A 405 -33.59 44.54 14.13
C TYR A 405 -34.24 44.17 15.47
N TYR A 406 -33.78 44.77 16.56
CA TYR A 406 -34.42 44.68 17.89
C TYR A 406 -35.30 45.90 18.21
N ASN A 407 -35.65 46.71 17.20
CA ASN A 407 -36.48 47.91 17.33
C ASN A 407 -35.90 48.98 18.28
N LEU A 408 -34.57 49.04 18.38
CA LEU A 408 -33.86 50.05 19.15
C LEU A 408 -33.30 51.14 18.23
N PRO A 409 -33.24 52.41 18.68
CA PRO A 409 -32.69 53.49 17.88
C PRO A 409 -31.20 53.28 17.63
N LYS A 410 -30.74 53.59 16.41
CA LYS A 410 -29.31 53.63 16.08
C LYS A 410 -28.59 54.69 16.90
N LYS A 411 -27.30 54.47 17.15
CA LYS A 411 -26.41 55.46 17.77
C LYS A 411 -25.67 56.22 16.67
N GLU A 412 -25.88 57.52 16.62
CA GLU A 412 -25.26 58.40 15.62
C GLU A 412 -23.86 58.87 16.05
N ASN A 413 -23.67 59.13 17.35
CA ASN A 413 -22.37 59.52 17.91
C ASN A 413 -21.83 58.49 18.88
N TRP A 414 -20.50 58.39 18.97
CA TRP A 414 -19.82 57.51 19.93
C TRP A 414 -20.22 57.80 21.38
N THR A 415 -20.38 59.08 21.72
CA THR A 415 -20.82 59.51 23.06
C THR A 415 -22.24 59.03 23.41
N ASP A 416 -23.09 58.74 22.42
CA ASP A 416 -24.46 58.26 22.65
C ASP A 416 -24.53 56.78 23.06
N ILE A 417 -23.44 56.02 22.88
CA ILE A 417 -23.34 54.63 23.36
C ILE A 417 -23.30 54.64 24.89
N ASN A 418 -22.44 55.46 25.50
CA ASN A 418 -22.37 55.59 26.95
C ASN A 418 -21.77 56.94 27.39
N ARG A 419 -22.64 57.94 27.59
CA ARG A 419 -22.24 59.31 27.95
C ARG A 419 -21.47 59.37 29.27
N LYS A 420 -21.82 58.53 30.25
CA LYS A 420 -21.16 58.51 31.57
C LYS A 420 -19.74 57.97 31.45
N LEU A 421 -19.58 56.80 30.81
CA LEU A 421 -18.28 56.17 30.61
C LEU A 421 -17.30 57.09 29.88
N PHE A 422 -17.73 57.72 28.78
CA PHE A 422 -16.85 58.57 28.00
C PHE A 422 -16.56 59.94 28.64
N LYS A 423 -17.42 60.40 29.56
CA LYS A 423 -17.12 61.56 30.40
C LYS A 423 -16.07 61.23 31.46
N GLU A 424 -16.13 60.03 32.04
CA GLU A 424 -15.15 59.55 33.03
C GLU A 424 -13.82 59.14 32.38
N LYS A 425 -13.85 58.59 31.15
CA LYS A 425 -12.68 58.09 30.41
C LYS A 425 -12.62 58.67 28.98
N PRO A 426 -12.27 59.96 28.81
CA PRO A 426 -12.21 60.59 27.48
C PRO A 426 -11.11 60.01 26.58
N GLU A 427 -10.00 59.54 27.16
CA GLU A 427 -8.93 58.87 26.38
C GLU A 427 -9.41 57.56 25.74
N LEU A 428 -10.28 56.80 26.43
CA LEU A 428 -10.86 55.58 25.88
C LEU A 428 -11.69 55.88 24.62
N LEU A 429 -12.49 56.96 24.65
CA LEU A 429 -13.26 57.42 23.50
C LEU A 429 -12.33 57.72 22.31
N ARG A 430 -11.26 58.49 22.54
CA ARG A 430 -10.29 58.86 21.50
C ARG A 430 -9.64 57.62 20.86
N LEU A 431 -9.25 56.64 21.68
CA LEU A 431 -8.64 55.39 21.21
C LEU A 431 -9.63 54.51 20.43
N LEU A 432 -10.89 54.41 20.85
CA LEU A 432 -11.92 53.65 20.13
C LEU A 432 -12.27 54.30 18.79
N VAL A 433 -12.43 55.63 18.75
CA VAL A 433 -12.65 56.40 17.52
C VAL A 433 -11.50 56.18 16.55
N ALA A 434 -10.25 56.25 17.03
CA ALA A 434 -9.08 55.98 16.21
C ALA A 434 -9.05 54.53 15.70
N ALA A 435 -9.34 53.54 16.56
CA ALA A 435 -9.33 52.13 16.20
C ALA A 435 -10.33 51.80 15.09
N TYR A 436 -11.54 52.35 15.14
CA TYR A 436 -12.58 52.12 14.14
C TYR A 436 -12.60 53.18 13.01
N SER A 437 -11.55 54.00 12.87
CA SER A 437 -11.46 55.06 11.85
C SER A 437 -12.67 56.01 11.85
N ASN A 438 -13.19 56.33 13.04
CA ASN A 438 -14.39 57.13 13.28
C ASN A 438 -15.69 56.56 12.66
N ASN A 439 -15.71 55.29 12.25
CA ASN A 439 -16.90 54.66 11.69
C ASN A 439 -17.69 53.89 12.75
N ILE A 440 -18.75 54.51 13.29
CA ILE A 440 -19.64 53.92 14.30
C ILE A 440 -20.45 52.72 13.76
N ASN A 441 -20.68 52.65 12.46
CA ASN A 441 -21.42 51.56 11.81
C ASN A 441 -20.56 50.32 11.52
N ASN A 442 -19.31 50.28 12.03
CA ASN A 442 -18.43 49.11 11.89
C ASN A 442 -18.09 48.44 13.23
N ILE A 443 -18.80 48.80 14.31
CA ILE A 443 -18.57 48.24 15.65
C ILE A 443 -19.09 46.81 15.72
N ASP A 444 -18.27 45.89 16.27
CA ASP A 444 -18.70 44.52 16.58
C ASP A 444 -19.79 44.52 17.66
N VAL A 445 -20.84 43.70 17.50
CA VAL A 445 -21.99 43.67 18.43
C VAL A 445 -21.57 43.45 19.89
N TYR A 446 -20.60 42.56 20.13
CA TYR A 446 -20.07 42.31 21.47
C TYR A 446 -19.43 43.58 22.06
N VAL A 447 -18.63 44.30 21.28
CA VAL A 447 -17.97 45.53 21.70
C VAL A 447 -19.00 46.62 22.02
N GLY A 448 -19.96 46.86 21.11
CA GLY A 448 -20.99 47.87 21.30
C GLY A 448 -21.87 47.59 22.53
N GLY A 449 -22.33 46.36 22.72
CA GLY A 449 -23.15 45.99 23.86
C GLY A 449 -22.39 46.01 25.21
N MET A 450 -21.09 45.70 25.22
CA MET A 450 -20.24 45.87 26.41
C MET A 450 -20.02 47.35 26.74
N LEU A 451 -19.88 48.23 25.75
CA LEU A 451 -19.72 49.67 25.98
C LEU A 451 -20.97 50.33 26.57
N GLU A 452 -22.17 49.81 26.28
CA GLU A 452 -23.43 50.26 26.88
C GLU A 452 -23.59 49.90 28.37
N SER A 453 -22.73 49.02 28.92
CA SER A 453 -22.90 48.50 30.28
C SER A 453 -22.75 49.59 31.36
N TYR A 454 -23.65 49.56 32.33
CA TYR A 454 -23.61 50.41 33.53
C TYR A 454 -24.50 49.82 34.64
N GLY A 455 -23.91 49.05 35.57
CA GLY A 455 -24.67 48.42 36.66
C GLY A 455 -25.53 47.24 36.20
N GLY A 456 -25.29 46.77 34.97
CA GLY A 456 -25.99 45.69 34.31
C GLY A 456 -25.66 45.69 32.81
N PRO A 457 -26.21 44.72 32.07
CA PRO A 457 -26.09 44.73 30.62
C PRO A 457 -26.68 46.01 30.02
N GLY A 458 -26.12 46.47 28.90
CA GLY A 458 -26.64 47.60 28.13
C GLY A 458 -28.07 47.40 27.62
N GLU A 459 -28.67 48.46 27.04
CA GLU A 459 -30.02 48.43 26.47
C GLU A 459 -30.18 47.33 25.42
N LEU A 460 -29.20 47.17 24.53
CA LEU A 460 -29.23 46.15 23.49
C LEU A 460 -29.19 44.74 24.09
N PHE A 461 -28.20 44.46 24.94
CA PHE A 461 -28.04 43.14 25.54
C PHE A 461 -29.22 42.77 26.44
N THR A 462 -29.71 43.74 27.22
CA THR A 462 -30.89 43.57 28.05
C THR A 462 -32.12 43.20 27.21
N THR A 463 -32.32 43.85 26.07
CA THR A 463 -33.45 43.55 25.15
C THR A 463 -33.31 42.16 24.54
N VAL A 464 -32.12 41.80 24.04
CA VAL A 464 -31.85 40.49 23.43
C VAL A 464 -32.06 39.36 24.44
N ILE A 465 -31.54 39.51 25.65
CA ILE A 465 -31.61 38.46 26.69
C ILE A 465 -33.05 38.29 27.18
N LYS A 466 -33.74 39.41 27.47
CA LYS A 466 -35.15 39.39 27.90
C LYS A 466 -36.05 38.75 26.85
N GLU A 467 -35.84 39.08 25.58
CA GLU A 467 -36.59 38.49 24.46
C GLU A 467 -36.32 36.99 24.32
N GLN A 468 -35.06 36.55 24.36
CA GLN A 468 -34.71 35.15 24.21
C GLN A 468 -35.33 34.28 25.32
N PHE A 469 -35.23 34.69 26.60
CA PHE A 469 -35.80 33.92 27.70
C PHE A 469 -37.32 33.96 27.73
N ALA A 470 -37.95 35.09 27.40
CA ALA A 470 -39.40 35.15 27.23
C ALA A 470 -39.87 34.20 26.12
N ARG A 471 -39.11 34.10 25.03
CA ARG A 471 -39.40 33.24 23.90
C ARG A 471 -39.24 31.76 24.22
N ILE A 472 -38.15 31.36 24.90
CA ILE A 472 -37.96 29.98 25.38
C ILE A 472 -39.11 29.58 26.30
N ARG A 473 -39.47 30.44 27.26
CA ARG A 473 -40.58 30.20 28.20
C ARG A 473 -41.93 30.05 27.50
N ASP A 474 -42.28 31.02 26.67
CA ASP A 474 -43.59 31.06 26.03
C ASP A 474 -43.75 29.92 24.99
N ALA A 475 -42.66 29.47 24.37
CA ALA A 475 -42.66 28.39 23.37
C ALA A 475 -42.45 26.99 23.96
N ASP A 476 -42.25 26.83 25.27
CA ASP A 476 -42.02 25.53 25.90
C ASP A 476 -43.36 24.91 26.34
N ARG A 477 -43.76 23.81 25.68
CA ARG A 477 -44.98 23.07 26.04
C ARG A 477 -44.86 22.44 27.43
N PHE A 478 -43.64 22.12 27.85
CA PHE A 478 -43.29 21.54 29.14
C PHE A 478 -42.88 22.59 30.18
N TRP A 479 -43.19 23.87 29.94
CA TRP A 479 -43.07 24.91 30.96
C TRP A 479 -43.96 24.58 32.16
N PHE A 480 -43.43 24.71 33.37
CA PHE A 480 -44.14 24.24 34.57
C PHE A 480 -45.44 25.00 34.86
N GLU A 481 -45.57 26.26 34.41
CA GLU A 481 -46.82 27.06 34.56
C GLU A 481 -47.84 26.77 33.45
N ASN A 482 -47.53 25.91 32.48
CA ASN A 482 -48.48 25.56 31.42
C ASN A 482 -49.48 24.51 31.90
N GLU A 483 -50.63 24.95 32.42
CA GLU A 483 -51.70 24.06 32.87
C GLU A 483 -52.24 23.12 31.78
N GLY A 484 -52.11 23.49 30.50
CA GLY A 484 -52.59 22.69 29.37
C GLY A 484 -51.86 21.37 29.16
N ASN A 485 -50.66 21.18 29.74
CA ASN A 485 -49.92 19.92 29.68
C ASN A 485 -50.33 18.91 30.77
N GLY A 486 -51.11 19.34 31.78
CA GLY A 486 -51.59 18.47 32.86
C GLY A 486 -50.53 17.87 33.77
N ILE A 487 -49.29 18.39 33.76
CA ILE A 487 -48.15 17.87 34.54
C ILE A 487 -48.25 18.28 36.01
N PHE A 488 -48.60 19.55 36.27
CA PHE A 488 -48.70 20.12 37.60
C PHE A 488 -50.09 20.72 37.81
N THR A 489 -50.63 20.57 39.02
CA THR A 489 -51.84 21.28 39.41
C THR A 489 -51.53 22.75 39.74
N LYS A 490 -52.55 23.61 39.81
CA LYS A 490 -52.36 25.02 40.24
C LYS A 490 -51.68 25.13 41.60
N GLU A 491 -52.04 24.27 42.54
CA GLU A 491 -51.42 24.23 43.86
C GLU A 491 -49.94 23.83 43.79
N ASP A 492 -49.59 22.89 42.92
CA ASP A 492 -48.19 22.50 42.70
C ASP A 492 -47.39 23.65 42.09
N ILE A 493 -47.96 24.37 41.11
CA ILE A 493 -47.34 25.55 40.50
C ILE A 493 -47.08 26.62 41.58
N GLU A 494 -48.05 26.93 42.42
CA GLU A 494 -47.89 27.89 43.52
C GLU A 494 -46.82 27.46 44.54
N LYS A 495 -46.70 26.15 44.80
CA LYS A 495 -45.61 25.61 45.64
C LYS A 495 -44.26 25.78 44.96
N ILE A 496 -44.13 25.42 43.68
CA ILE A 496 -42.89 25.53 42.90
C ILE A 496 -42.45 27.00 42.81
N ARG A 497 -43.37 27.93 42.60
CA ARG A 497 -43.11 29.39 42.56
C ARG A 497 -42.46 29.94 43.82
N LYS A 498 -42.68 29.31 44.98
CA LYS A 498 -42.10 29.70 46.27
C LYS A 498 -40.68 29.15 46.47
N ILE A 499 -40.26 28.14 45.70
CA ILE A 499 -38.94 27.53 45.81
C ILE A 499 -37.89 28.47 45.21
N THR A 500 -36.91 28.84 46.02
CA THR A 500 -35.75 29.66 45.65
C THR A 500 -34.48 28.82 45.60
N LEU A 501 -33.40 29.36 45.03
CA LEU A 501 -32.09 28.70 45.07
C LEU A 501 -31.60 28.48 46.51
N TRP A 502 -32.00 29.32 47.47
CA TRP A 502 -31.73 29.12 48.89
C TRP A 502 -32.35 27.82 49.42
N ASP A 503 -33.60 27.52 49.05
CA ASP A 503 -34.29 26.29 49.46
C ASP A 503 -33.56 25.06 48.91
N VAL A 504 -33.09 25.12 47.66
CA VAL A 504 -32.31 24.05 47.04
C VAL A 504 -31.00 23.84 47.80
N ILE A 505 -30.25 24.91 48.12
CA ILE A 505 -28.98 24.81 48.85
C ILE A 505 -29.18 24.20 50.25
N VAL A 506 -30.13 24.71 51.03
CA VAL A 506 -30.34 24.27 52.41
C VAL A 506 -30.85 22.83 52.48
N ASN A 507 -31.69 22.39 51.54
CA ASN A 507 -32.25 21.04 51.56
C ASN A 507 -31.32 19.97 50.97
N SER A 508 -30.42 20.33 50.06
CA SER A 508 -29.53 19.36 49.37
C SER A 508 -28.11 19.30 49.96
N THR A 509 -27.80 20.15 50.93
CA THR A 509 -26.49 20.25 51.56
C THR A 509 -26.59 20.35 53.08
N ASN A 510 -25.45 20.33 53.77
CA ASN A 510 -25.37 20.51 55.23
C ASN A 510 -25.35 22.00 55.64
N VAL A 511 -25.67 22.93 54.75
CA VAL A 511 -25.69 24.38 55.05
C VAL A 511 -26.94 24.72 55.86
N ALA A 512 -26.75 25.25 57.08
CA ALA A 512 -27.87 25.66 57.91
C ALA A 512 -28.58 26.91 57.34
N PRO A 513 -29.91 27.05 57.54
CA PRO A 513 -30.71 28.17 57.03
C PRO A 513 -30.16 29.58 57.32
N HIS A 514 -29.50 29.77 58.47
CA HIS A 514 -28.99 31.06 58.94
C HIS A 514 -27.53 31.33 58.51
N HIS A 515 -26.85 30.37 57.86
CA HIS A 515 -25.47 30.55 57.41
C HIS A 515 -25.38 31.31 56.07
N ILE A 516 -26.48 31.45 55.33
CA ILE A 516 -26.55 32.13 54.03
C ILE A 516 -27.82 33.00 53.98
N GLN A 517 -27.78 34.08 53.21
CA GLN A 517 -28.91 34.98 52.98
C GLN A 517 -30.00 34.34 52.11
N LYS A 518 -31.27 34.75 52.31
CA LYS A 518 -32.41 34.20 51.55
C LYS A 518 -32.32 34.43 50.05
N ASN A 519 -31.89 35.61 49.62
CA ASN A 519 -31.64 35.89 48.20
C ASN A 519 -30.15 35.75 47.92
N VAL A 520 -29.74 34.55 47.55
CA VAL A 520 -28.32 34.17 47.40
C VAL A 520 -27.60 34.86 46.24
N PHE A 521 -28.33 35.56 45.37
CA PHE A 521 -27.77 36.33 44.26
C PHE A 521 -27.31 37.74 44.64
N PHE A 522 -27.72 38.23 45.81
CA PHE A 522 -27.32 39.52 46.35
C PHE A 522 -26.72 39.35 47.74
N TRP A 523 -25.79 40.22 48.11
CA TRP A 523 -25.33 40.33 49.48
C TRP A 523 -25.54 41.76 49.97
N MET A 524 -26.33 41.94 51.01
CA MET A 524 -26.75 43.24 51.52
C MET A 524 -26.24 43.46 52.95
N ASN A 525 -26.13 44.72 53.37
CA ASN A 525 -25.78 45.03 54.75
C ASN A 525 -26.83 44.45 55.70
N GLY A 526 -26.40 43.53 56.58
CA GLY A 526 -27.27 42.76 57.48
C GLY A 526 -27.35 41.27 57.13
N ASP A 527 -26.88 40.86 55.95
CA ASP A 527 -26.74 39.45 55.58
C ASP A 527 -25.57 38.78 56.33
N PRO A 528 -25.63 37.46 56.55
CA PRO A 528 -24.59 36.74 57.27
C PRO A 528 -23.24 36.78 56.54
N CYS A 529 -22.18 36.82 57.33
CA CYS A 529 -20.80 36.62 56.90
C CYS A 529 -20.35 37.52 55.72
N PRO A 530 -20.11 38.82 55.94
CA PRO A 530 -19.54 39.71 54.92
C PRO A 530 -18.21 39.17 54.39
N GLN A 531 -17.96 39.33 53.10
CA GLN A 531 -16.63 39.04 52.55
C GLN A 531 -15.56 39.92 53.24
N PRO A 532 -14.34 39.40 53.52
CA PRO A 532 -13.31 40.16 54.22
C PRO A 532 -12.84 41.39 53.43
N MET A 533 -12.69 41.23 52.11
CA MET A 533 -12.32 42.26 51.17
C MET A 533 -12.71 41.82 49.75
N GLN A 534 -12.68 42.72 48.78
CA GLN A 534 -12.83 42.33 47.37
C GLN A 534 -11.56 41.66 46.88
N LEU A 535 -11.68 40.47 46.28
CA LEU A 535 -10.53 39.73 45.78
C LEU A 535 -9.86 40.47 44.62
N ASN A 536 -8.56 40.73 44.76
CA ASN A 536 -7.73 41.36 43.74
C ASN A 536 -6.54 40.45 43.41
N THR A 537 -6.07 40.51 42.17
CA THR A 537 -5.05 39.65 41.62
C THR A 537 -3.66 39.84 42.21
N SER A 538 -3.36 41.04 42.68
CA SER A 538 -2.12 41.31 43.41
C SER A 538 -2.03 40.63 44.78
N LEU A 539 -3.16 40.18 45.34
CA LEU A 539 -3.24 39.56 46.68
C LEU A 539 -3.33 38.03 46.63
N MET A 540 -3.28 37.44 45.44
CA MET A 540 -3.46 36.01 45.21
C MET A 540 -2.19 35.37 44.65
N GLU A 541 -2.14 34.04 44.64
CA GLU A 541 -1.05 33.31 44.01
C GLU A 541 -0.91 33.66 42.52
N PRO A 542 0.33 33.82 42.02
CA PRO A 542 0.57 34.08 40.62
C PRO A 542 0.15 32.89 39.75
N CYS A 543 -0.50 33.16 38.63
CA CYS A 543 -0.86 32.13 37.66
C CYS A 543 0.39 31.45 37.08
N LYS A 544 0.32 30.13 36.88
CA LYS A 544 1.34 29.38 36.12
C LYS A 544 1.55 30.02 34.74
N ILE A 545 2.82 30.07 34.32
CA ILE A 545 3.27 30.69 33.08
C ILE A 545 2.67 29.98 31.86
N LEU A 546 2.51 30.72 30.75
CA LEU A 546 2.08 30.19 29.47
C LEU A 546 3.13 29.21 28.92
N ASN A 547 2.80 27.92 28.91
CA ASN A 547 3.56 26.91 28.17
C ASN A 547 2.76 26.48 26.93
N GLY A 548 3.42 26.35 25.78
CA GLY A 548 2.86 25.57 24.66
C GLY A 548 2.99 24.08 25.01
N TYR A 549 2.08 23.25 24.51
CA TYR A 549 2.25 21.80 24.57
C TYR A 549 2.72 21.31 23.21
N ASP A 550 3.91 20.72 23.17
CA ASP A 550 4.36 20.00 22.00
C ASP A 550 4.02 18.52 22.17
N TYR A 551 3.06 18.03 21.37
CA TYR A 551 2.63 16.63 21.41
C TYR A 551 3.75 15.65 21.03
N PHE A 552 4.80 16.14 20.36
CA PHE A 552 5.92 15.34 19.90
C PHE A 552 7.12 15.38 20.86
N GLU A 553 7.06 16.21 21.91
CA GLU A 553 8.11 16.33 22.91
C GLU A 553 8.39 14.99 23.62
N GLY A 554 9.66 14.58 23.64
CA GLY A 554 10.11 13.32 24.22
C GLY A 554 9.90 12.08 23.34
N ASN A 555 9.21 12.21 22.20
CA ASN A 555 8.97 11.13 21.24
C ASN A 555 9.87 11.20 20.00
N GLU A 556 10.69 12.24 19.87
CA GLU A 556 11.50 12.53 18.68
C GLU A 556 12.52 11.41 18.44
N LEU A 557 13.24 11.00 19.49
CA LEU A 557 14.24 9.93 19.42
C LEU A 557 13.59 8.59 19.10
N VAL A 558 12.46 8.27 19.72
CA VAL A 558 11.73 7.00 19.49
C VAL A 558 11.24 6.93 18.05
N TYR A 559 10.71 8.04 17.52
CA TYR A 559 10.30 8.14 16.13
C TYR A 559 11.47 7.96 15.16
N ILE A 560 12.61 8.62 15.41
CA ILE A 560 13.83 8.45 14.62
C ILE A 560 14.29 6.99 14.65
N TYR A 561 14.35 6.35 15.83
CA TYR A 561 14.73 4.95 15.95
C TYR A 561 13.78 4.01 15.20
N ALA A 562 12.47 4.27 15.22
CA ALA A 562 11.50 3.51 14.45
C ALA A 562 11.75 3.62 12.93
N CYS A 563 12.02 4.82 12.41
CA CYS A 563 12.37 5.03 11.01
C CYS A 563 13.69 4.36 10.64
N VAL A 564 14.72 4.48 11.48
CA VAL A 564 16.04 3.85 11.29
C VAL A 564 15.90 2.32 11.30
N PHE A 565 15.13 1.76 12.23
CA PHE A 565 14.86 0.32 12.28
C PHE A 565 14.23 -0.19 10.98
N LEU A 566 13.22 0.51 10.45
CA LEU A 566 12.61 0.15 9.15
C LEU A 566 13.65 0.20 8.02
N GLY A 567 14.57 1.16 8.04
CA GLY A 567 15.69 1.22 7.09
C GLY A 567 16.68 0.05 7.20
N PHE A 568 16.87 -0.52 8.40
CA PHE A 568 17.76 -1.67 8.61
C PHE A 568 17.16 -3.02 8.23
N VAL A 569 15.83 -3.16 8.19
CA VAL A 569 15.15 -4.44 7.88
C VAL A 569 15.62 -5.06 6.56
N PRO A 570 15.70 -4.33 5.42
CA PRO A 570 16.24 -4.89 4.17
C PRO A 570 17.72 -5.31 4.28
N ILE A 571 18.53 -4.56 5.04
CA ILE A 571 19.97 -4.84 5.23
C ILE A 571 20.14 -6.14 6.04
N LEU A 572 19.36 -6.32 7.11
CA LEU A 572 19.36 -7.55 7.92
C LEU A 572 18.92 -8.75 7.08
N CYS A 573 17.88 -8.59 6.25
CA CYS A 573 17.45 -9.63 5.32
C CYS A 573 18.56 -9.99 4.32
N ALA A 574 19.25 -8.99 3.75
CA ALA A 574 20.37 -9.19 2.84
C ALA A 574 21.55 -9.93 3.51
N GLY A 575 21.89 -9.57 4.76
CA GLY A 575 22.88 -10.26 5.57
C GLY A 575 22.52 -11.73 5.82
N ALA A 576 21.25 -12.01 6.15
CA ALA A 576 20.75 -13.37 6.32
C ALA A 576 20.83 -14.18 5.01
N GLY A 577 20.43 -13.57 3.89
CA GLY A 577 20.55 -14.18 2.56
C GLY A 577 21.99 -14.53 2.19
N TYR A 578 22.94 -13.64 2.47
CA TYR A 578 24.37 -13.90 2.30
C TYR A 578 24.88 -15.04 3.21
N GLY A 579 24.45 -15.06 4.47
CA GLY A 579 24.77 -16.12 5.44
C GLY A 579 24.35 -17.51 4.94
N VAL A 580 23.12 -17.63 4.41
CA VAL A 580 22.59 -18.88 3.82
C VAL A 580 23.47 -19.36 2.66
N VAL A 581 23.88 -18.46 1.77
CA VAL A 581 24.77 -18.79 0.65
C VAL A 581 26.12 -19.31 1.15
N LYS A 582 26.70 -18.69 2.18
CA LYS A 582 27.99 -19.10 2.76
C LYS A 582 27.91 -20.48 3.42
N LEU A 583 26.83 -20.75 4.18
CA LEU A 583 26.55 -22.03 4.82
C LEU A 583 26.38 -23.17 3.79
N GLN A 584 25.59 -22.93 2.73
CA GLN A 584 25.41 -23.88 1.62
C GLN A 584 26.74 -24.26 0.96
N ASN A 585 27.61 -23.27 0.70
CA ASN A 585 28.93 -23.52 0.10
C ASN A 585 29.84 -24.34 1.03
N ARG A 586 29.83 -24.07 2.34
CA ARG A 586 30.60 -24.83 3.33
C ARG A 586 30.15 -26.30 3.41
N ARG A 587 28.83 -26.54 3.40
CA ARG A 587 28.25 -27.90 3.39
C ARG A 587 28.66 -28.69 2.16
N ARG A 588 28.59 -28.07 0.97
CA ARG A 588 29.02 -28.70 -0.29
C ARG A 588 30.51 -29.07 -0.29
N ARG A 589 31.38 -28.26 0.32
CA ARG A 589 32.82 -28.57 0.45
C ARG A 589 33.08 -29.78 1.33
N ARG A 590 32.43 -29.86 2.50
CA ARG A 590 32.59 -31.00 3.44
C ARG A 590 32.12 -32.34 2.85
N LEU A 591 31.00 -32.33 2.13
CA LEU A 591 30.48 -33.54 1.49
C LEU A 591 31.44 -34.10 0.44
N LYS A 592 32.14 -33.24 -0.32
CA LYS A 592 33.10 -33.66 -1.33
C LYS A 592 34.36 -34.30 -0.74
N ILE A 593 34.89 -33.74 0.34
CA ILE A 593 36.07 -34.29 1.04
C ILE A 593 35.77 -35.71 1.53
N LYS A 594 34.61 -35.92 2.16
CA LYS A 594 34.16 -37.26 2.58
C LYS A 594 34.02 -38.24 1.42
N GLN A 595 33.56 -37.77 0.26
CA GLN A 595 33.39 -38.61 -0.93
C GLN A 595 34.73 -39.06 -1.53
N GLU A 596 35.77 -38.22 -1.46
CA GLU A 596 37.12 -38.55 -1.91
C GLU A 596 37.83 -39.53 -0.97
N GLU A 597 37.69 -39.37 0.35
CA GLU A 597 38.20 -40.33 1.35
C GLU A 597 37.62 -41.73 1.11
N LEU A 598 36.30 -41.83 0.89
CA LEU A 598 35.62 -43.09 0.62
C LEU A 598 36.09 -43.75 -0.69
N ARG A 599 36.37 -42.97 -1.75
CA ARG A 599 36.76 -43.53 -3.05
C ARG A 599 38.19 -44.06 -3.06
N ASN A 600 39.12 -43.40 -2.36
CA ASN A 600 40.51 -43.84 -2.30
C ASN A 600 40.70 -45.14 -1.48
N CYS A 601 39.85 -45.40 -0.48
CA CYS A 601 39.87 -46.65 0.27
C CYS A 601 39.44 -47.88 -0.56
N VAL A 602 38.69 -47.71 -1.65
CA VAL A 602 38.08 -48.83 -2.39
C VAL A 602 38.98 -49.38 -3.51
N GLU A 603 39.87 -48.57 -4.11
CA GLU A 603 40.54 -48.93 -5.37
C GLU A 603 41.98 -49.46 -5.28
N GLY A 604 42.63 -49.52 -4.10
CA GLY A 604 43.89 -50.26 -3.90
C GLY A 604 45.02 -50.04 -4.94
N LYS A 605 45.21 -48.82 -5.46
CA LYS A 605 46.18 -48.52 -6.55
C LYS A 605 47.58 -48.19 -6.04
N LEU A 606 48.62 -48.75 -6.69
CA LEU A 606 50.05 -48.43 -6.54
C LEU A 606 50.31 -46.90 -6.64
N PRO A 607 51.27 -46.34 -5.87
CA PRO A 607 51.54 -44.91 -5.87
C PRO A 607 52.21 -44.50 -7.19
N VAL A 608 51.47 -43.81 -8.04
CA VAL A 608 51.98 -43.18 -9.27
C VAL A 608 52.03 -41.68 -9.03
N ASP A 609 53.12 -41.02 -9.40
CA ASP A 609 53.26 -39.59 -9.20
C ASP A 609 52.19 -38.83 -9.99
N THR A 610 51.42 -38.04 -9.25
CA THR A 610 50.33 -37.26 -9.82
C THR A 610 50.42 -35.83 -9.35
N MET A 611 50.35 -34.91 -10.30
CA MET A 611 50.45 -33.49 -10.04
C MET A 611 49.16 -32.79 -10.44
N ILE A 612 48.63 -31.93 -9.55
CA ILE A 612 47.49 -31.09 -9.88
C ILE A 612 48.02 -29.79 -10.48
N VAL A 613 47.65 -29.54 -11.74
CA VAL A 613 48.09 -28.35 -12.49
C VAL A 613 46.89 -27.64 -13.09
N GLN A 614 47.06 -26.37 -13.48
CA GLN A 614 46.08 -25.64 -14.29
C GLN A 614 46.48 -25.75 -15.75
N GLU A 615 45.71 -26.51 -16.52
CA GLU A 615 45.83 -26.55 -17.98
C GLU A 615 45.10 -25.35 -18.57
N TRP A 616 45.80 -24.65 -19.45
CA TRP A 616 45.24 -23.52 -20.18
C TRP A 616 44.69 -24.01 -21.52
N LEU A 617 43.41 -23.71 -21.79
CA LEU A 617 42.74 -24.08 -23.04
C LEU A 617 42.58 -22.87 -23.98
N HIS A 618 42.13 -21.72 -23.43
CA HIS A 618 41.99 -20.44 -24.13
C HIS A 618 41.95 -19.24 -23.15
N ALA A 619 41.92 -18.00 -23.67
CA ALA A 619 42.09 -16.76 -22.89
C ALA A 619 41.15 -16.60 -21.68
N ASN A 620 39.88 -17.02 -21.81
CA ASN A 620 38.85 -16.84 -20.80
C ASN A 620 38.55 -18.11 -19.98
N HIS A 621 39.25 -19.24 -20.24
CA HIS A 621 38.93 -20.50 -19.60
C HIS A 621 40.16 -21.34 -19.26
N LYS A 622 40.28 -21.63 -17.97
CA LYS A 622 41.33 -22.47 -17.38
C LYS A 622 40.66 -23.61 -16.64
N ARG A 623 41.23 -24.80 -16.72
CA ARG A 623 40.74 -25.95 -15.96
C ARG A 623 41.84 -26.52 -15.07
N LEU A 624 41.44 -26.91 -13.86
CA LEU A 624 42.32 -27.61 -12.94
C LEU A 624 42.27 -29.10 -13.29
N VAL A 625 43.41 -29.69 -13.65
CA VAL A 625 43.56 -31.07 -14.09
C VAL A 625 44.63 -31.79 -13.27
N LYS A 626 44.58 -33.12 -13.26
CA LYS A 626 45.56 -33.98 -12.62
C LYS A 626 46.39 -34.67 -13.69
N VAL A 627 47.68 -34.37 -13.77
CA VAL A 627 48.63 -35.01 -14.68
C VAL A 627 49.18 -36.25 -14.00
N LYS A 628 49.13 -37.39 -14.69
CA LYS A 628 49.64 -38.68 -14.21
C LYS A 628 50.79 -39.11 -15.13
N PHE A 629 51.96 -39.33 -14.53
CA PHE A 629 53.18 -39.78 -15.22
C PHE A 629 53.32 -41.31 -15.09
N GLY A 630 53.41 -42.02 -16.21
CA GLY A 630 53.62 -43.47 -16.24
C GLY A 630 52.40 -44.33 -15.85
N PRO A 631 52.50 -45.68 -15.94
CA PRO A 631 53.70 -46.47 -16.29
C PRO A 631 53.95 -46.65 -17.80
N GLU A 632 53.02 -46.22 -18.66
CA GLU A 632 53.18 -46.25 -20.13
C GLU A 632 54.09 -45.10 -20.61
N ILE A 633 54.68 -45.21 -21.82
CA ILE A 633 55.48 -44.17 -22.49
C ILE A 633 54.56 -43.03 -22.98
N ALA A 634 53.76 -42.47 -22.06
CA ALA A 634 52.75 -41.47 -22.30
C ALA A 634 52.42 -40.64 -21.05
N ILE A 635 52.04 -39.37 -21.25
CA ILE A 635 51.51 -38.50 -20.19
C ILE A 635 49.98 -38.46 -20.27
N ASN A 636 49.33 -38.75 -19.15
CA ASN A 636 47.86 -38.78 -19.05
C ASN A 636 47.33 -37.57 -18.29
N ILE A 637 46.38 -36.84 -18.89
CA ILE A 637 45.69 -35.71 -18.24
C ILE A 637 44.30 -36.16 -17.81
N ILE A 638 44.00 -36.02 -16.52
CA ILE A 638 42.78 -36.50 -15.88
C ILE A 638 41.96 -35.31 -15.34
N GLY A 639 40.65 -35.33 -15.58
CA GLY A 639 39.71 -34.32 -15.12
C GLY A 639 39.28 -34.48 -13.67
N ARG A 640 38.49 -33.52 -13.16
CA ARG A 640 38.08 -33.47 -11.74
C ARG A 640 37.17 -34.62 -11.29
N LYS A 641 36.53 -35.35 -12.21
CA LYS A 641 35.68 -36.51 -11.87
C LYS A 641 36.43 -37.84 -12.05
N GLY A 642 37.69 -37.80 -12.49
CA GLY A 642 38.54 -38.96 -12.76
C GLY A 642 38.56 -39.41 -14.23
N GLU A 643 37.92 -38.67 -15.13
CA GLU A 643 37.88 -38.94 -16.57
C GLU A 643 39.24 -38.66 -17.24
N LYS A 644 39.67 -39.54 -18.14
CA LYS A 644 40.88 -39.32 -18.96
C LYS A 644 40.55 -38.30 -20.05
N LEU A 645 41.11 -37.10 -19.96
CA LEU A 645 40.83 -35.98 -20.87
C LEU A 645 41.68 -36.05 -22.15
N ARG A 646 42.97 -36.36 -22.01
CA ARG A 646 43.90 -36.55 -23.14
C ARG A 646 45.12 -37.39 -22.74
N THR A 647 45.75 -38.00 -23.74
CA THR A 647 46.98 -38.81 -23.62
C THR A 647 48.01 -38.29 -24.61
N LEU A 648 49.20 -37.92 -24.15
CA LEU A 648 50.34 -37.60 -25.01
C LEU A 648 51.21 -38.85 -25.12
N ASN A 649 51.29 -39.47 -26.30
CA ASN A 649 52.03 -40.71 -26.53
C ASN A 649 53.37 -40.44 -27.24
N PHE A 650 54.48 -40.99 -26.75
CA PHE A 650 55.83 -40.74 -27.29
C PHE A 650 56.44 -41.92 -28.06
N LYS A 651 55.69 -42.99 -28.36
CA LYS A 651 56.25 -44.24 -28.94
C LYS A 651 56.96 -44.10 -30.30
N ASN A 652 56.55 -43.16 -31.16
CA ASN A 652 57.11 -42.97 -32.52
C ASN A 652 57.61 -41.53 -32.76
N THR A 653 58.13 -40.87 -31.72
CA THR A 653 58.63 -39.48 -31.82
C THR A 653 60.11 -39.41 -31.49
N ASP A 654 60.93 -38.99 -32.47
CA ASP A 654 62.39 -38.93 -32.35
C ASP A 654 62.90 -37.75 -31.50
N SER A 655 62.10 -36.68 -31.32
CA SER A 655 62.42 -35.53 -30.46
C SER A 655 61.16 -34.86 -29.88
N VAL A 656 61.26 -34.38 -28.63
CA VAL A 656 60.21 -33.61 -27.92
C VAL A 656 60.84 -32.32 -27.39
N TYR A 657 60.19 -31.18 -27.62
CA TYR A 657 60.68 -29.88 -27.15
C TYR A 657 59.98 -29.48 -25.85
N ILE A 658 60.77 -29.23 -24.81
CA ILE A 658 60.29 -28.73 -23.52
C ILE A 658 60.91 -27.36 -23.28
N GLU A 659 60.08 -26.34 -23.10
CA GLU A 659 60.51 -24.98 -22.78
C GLU A 659 60.03 -24.60 -21.38
N GLU A 660 60.96 -24.15 -20.53
CA GLU A 660 60.68 -23.62 -19.19
C GLU A 660 60.82 -22.09 -19.17
N SER A 661 59.90 -21.39 -18.51
CA SER A 661 60.01 -19.94 -18.34
C SER A 661 60.97 -19.58 -17.20
N VAL A 662 62.06 -18.86 -17.49
CA VAL A 662 62.98 -18.33 -16.47
C VAL A 662 62.60 -16.87 -16.15
N GLU A 663 62.13 -16.58 -14.93
CA GLU A 663 61.82 -15.21 -14.51
C GLU A 663 62.36 -14.91 -13.09
N LEU A 664 63.19 -13.86 -12.98
CA LEU A 664 64.09 -13.53 -11.85
C LEU A 664 63.40 -13.02 -10.56
N THR A 665 62.09 -13.17 -10.39
CA THR A 665 61.38 -12.67 -9.20
C THR A 665 60.88 -13.81 -8.31
N ASN A 666 61.41 -13.86 -7.07
CA ASN A 666 61.28 -14.94 -6.08
C ASN A 666 59.85 -15.28 -5.58
N GLN A 667 58.78 -14.82 -6.24
CA GLN A 667 57.39 -15.02 -5.77
C GLN A 667 56.45 -15.75 -6.75
N LYS A 668 56.89 -16.18 -7.94
CA LYS A 668 56.05 -16.99 -8.85
C LYS A 668 56.81 -18.22 -9.38
N LYS A 669 56.12 -19.38 -9.39
CA LYS A 669 56.66 -20.69 -9.81
C LYS A 669 56.79 -20.78 -11.35
N PRO A 670 57.78 -21.52 -11.90
CA PRO A 670 58.05 -21.60 -13.34
C PRO A 670 56.96 -22.34 -14.14
N MET A 671 56.86 -22.02 -15.44
CA MET A 671 55.90 -22.59 -16.41
C MET A 671 56.60 -23.57 -17.35
N VAL A 672 55.85 -24.56 -17.83
CA VAL A 672 56.39 -25.62 -18.72
C VAL A 672 55.49 -25.79 -19.94
N LEU A 673 56.08 -25.64 -21.13
CA LEU A 673 55.47 -25.95 -22.43
C LEU A 673 56.04 -27.28 -22.94
N ILE A 674 55.16 -28.22 -23.32
CA ILE A 674 55.55 -29.49 -23.94
C ILE A 674 55.00 -29.50 -25.38
N ARG A 675 55.90 -29.50 -26.37
CA ARG A 675 55.56 -29.56 -27.80
C ARG A 675 55.86 -30.93 -28.38
N VAL A 676 54.83 -31.54 -28.97
CA VAL A 676 54.88 -32.84 -29.65
C VAL A 676 54.59 -32.63 -31.14
N PRO A 677 55.47 -33.07 -32.07
CA PRO A 677 55.25 -32.87 -33.51
C PRO A 677 53.91 -33.47 -33.99
N ARG A 678 53.17 -32.73 -34.82
CA ARG A 678 51.89 -33.16 -35.44
C ARG A 678 50.70 -33.36 -34.48
N ASP A 679 50.79 -32.88 -33.23
CA ASP A 679 49.67 -32.75 -32.27
C ASP A 679 49.68 -31.33 -31.64
N HIS A 680 48.62 -30.97 -30.90
CA HIS A 680 48.47 -29.65 -30.27
C HIS A 680 49.25 -29.54 -28.94
N ASP A 681 49.98 -28.42 -28.78
CA ASP A 681 50.90 -28.17 -27.66
C ASP A 681 50.19 -28.24 -26.27
N LEU A 682 50.85 -28.81 -25.25
CA LEU A 682 50.37 -28.79 -23.86
C LEU A 682 51.03 -27.63 -23.10
N VAL A 683 50.22 -26.63 -22.72
CA VAL A 683 50.68 -25.46 -21.96
C VAL A 683 50.21 -25.56 -20.51
N VAL A 684 51.16 -25.67 -19.58
CA VAL A 684 50.88 -25.65 -18.15
C VAL A 684 51.18 -24.24 -17.60
N ARG A 685 50.13 -23.41 -17.63
CA ARG A 685 50.02 -22.05 -17.07
C ARG A 685 50.97 -21.01 -17.70
N GLU A 686 50.83 -19.71 -17.36
CA GLU A 686 50.20 -18.71 -18.22
C GLU A 686 51.22 -17.77 -18.91
N ILE A 687 51.15 -17.71 -20.25
CA ILE A 687 51.76 -16.73 -21.20
C ILE A 687 52.99 -17.27 -21.97
N MET A 688 52.72 -17.98 -23.07
CA MET A 688 53.57 -18.12 -24.28
C MET A 688 52.65 -18.48 -25.47
N LEU A 689 51.98 -17.49 -26.08
CA LEU A 689 50.79 -17.70 -26.93
C LEU A 689 50.98 -17.50 -28.44
N ALA A 690 52.10 -16.92 -28.88
CA ALA A 690 52.21 -16.53 -30.28
C ALA A 690 52.50 -17.71 -31.22
N LYS A 691 53.26 -18.72 -30.77
CA LYS A 691 53.79 -19.80 -31.64
C LYS A 691 53.15 -21.19 -31.48
N ALA A 692 52.24 -21.39 -30.52
CA ALA A 692 51.63 -22.71 -30.26
C ALA A 692 50.40 -22.99 -31.14
N GLU A 693 50.23 -24.24 -31.58
CA GLU A 693 49.05 -24.71 -32.33
C GLU A 693 47.96 -25.18 -31.36
N THR A 694 46.84 -24.44 -31.27
CA THR A 694 45.71 -24.73 -30.37
C THR A 694 44.58 -25.48 -31.06
N SER A 695 43.71 -26.16 -30.30
CA SER A 695 42.55 -26.88 -30.83
C SER A 695 41.63 -25.99 -31.69
N GLU A 696 41.40 -24.72 -31.30
CA GLU A 696 40.60 -23.78 -32.09
C GLU A 696 41.26 -23.44 -33.45
N ARG A 697 42.58 -23.25 -33.48
CA ARG A 697 43.31 -22.96 -34.73
C ARG A 697 43.28 -24.17 -35.68
N ARG A 698 43.40 -25.39 -35.15
CA ARG A 698 43.26 -26.63 -35.92
C ARG A 698 41.85 -26.78 -36.49
N GLN A 699 40.80 -26.49 -35.72
CA GLN A 699 39.41 -26.53 -36.17
C GLN A 699 39.16 -25.55 -37.34
N LYS A 700 39.67 -24.32 -37.24
CA LYS A 700 39.56 -23.32 -38.33
C LYS A 700 40.27 -23.75 -39.61
N LYS A 701 41.44 -24.41 -39.53
CA LYS A 701 42.13 -24.98 -40.71
C LYS A 701 41.33 -26.10 -41.38
N LEU A 702 40.68 -26.96 -40.59
CA LEU A 702 39.82 -28.03 -41.12
C LEU A 702 38.58 -27.47 -41.80
N GLU A 703 37.95 -26.43 -41.24
CA GLU A 703 36.83 -25.73 -41.89
C GLU A 703 37.25 -25.14 -43.25
N HIS A 704 38.48 -24.61 -43.35
CA HIS A 704 39.04 -24.13 -44.60
C HIS A 704 39.31 -25.26 -45.61
N PHE A 705 39.84 -26.41 -45.16
CA PHE A 705 40.04 -27.62 -45.97
C PHE A 705 38.75 -28.09 -46.65
N PHE A 706 37.65 -28.22 -45.89
CA PHE A 706 36.37 -28.64 -46.47
C PHE A 706 35.81 -27.60 -47.43
N ARG A 707 35.85 -26.31 -47.07
CA ARG A 707 35.34 -25.24 -47.94
C ARG A 707 36.01 -25.21 -49.32
N GLU A 708 37.32 -25.40 -49.39
CA GLU A 708 38.06 -25.43 -50.66
C GLU A 708 37.75 -26.68 -51.49
N ALA A 709 37.61 -27.87 -50.87
CA ALA A 709 37.23 -29.10 -51.57
C ALA A 709 35.84 -29.00 -52.23
N TYR A 710 34.86 -28.41 -51.54
CA TYR A 710 33.51 -28.17 -52.08
C TYR A 710 33.49 -27.06 -53.15
N ALA A 711 34.33 -26.04 -53.01
CA ALA A 711 34.47 -24.99 -54.02
C ALA A 711 35.05 -25.53 -55.35
N LEU A 712 35.99 -26.48 -55.31
CA LEU A 712 36.59 -27.08 -56.52
C LEU A 712 35.66 -28.07 -57.25
N THR A 713 34.80 -28.81 -56.53
CA THR A 713 33.87 -29.80 -57.10
C THR A 713 32.62 -29.19 -57.76
N PHE A 714 32.16 -28.03 -57.27
CA PHE A 714 30.93 -27.37 -57.70
C PHE A 714 31.13 -25.91 -58.19
N GLY A 715 32.38 -25.50 -58.38
CA GLY A 715 32.78 -24.10 -58.51
C GLY A 715 32.43 -23.39 -59.82
N LEU A 716 31.65 -22.33 -59.67
CA LEU A 716 31.59 -21.05 -60.40
C LEU A 716 31.64 -21.05 -61.95
N ARG A 717 30.70 -20.30 -62.53
CA ARG A 717 30.43 -20.21 -63.98
C ARG A 717 31.64 -19.61 -64.73
N PRO A 718 31.91 -20.01 -65.98
CA PRO A 718 32.98 -19.40 -66.79
C PRO A 718 32.69 -17.91 -67.00
N GLY A 719 33.54 -17.02 -66.48
CA GLY A 719 33.45 -15.58 -66.74
C GLY A 719 33.73 -14.63 -65.57
N GLU A 720 33.74 -15.10 -64.32
CA GLU A 720 34.12 -14.26 -63.17
C GLU A 720 35.65 -14.22 -62.99
N ARG A 721 36.27 -13.06 -63.21
CA ARG A 721 37.69 -12.83 -62.86
C ARG A 721 37.83 -12.59 -61.35
N ARG A 722 38.69 -13.38 -60.69
CA ARG A 722 39.12 -13.18 -59.29
C ARG A 722 39.62 -11.75 -59.06
N ARG A 723 39.07 -11.03 -58.07
CA ARG A 723 39.61 -9.74 -57.58
C ARG A 723 40.93 -10.00 -56.85
N ARG A 724 42.04 -9.52 -57.41
CA ARG A 724 43.37 -9.48 -56.78
C ARG A 724 43.42 -8.37 -55.74
N SER A 725 43.27 -8.71 -54.47
CA SER A 725 43.74 -7.92 -53.32
C SER A 725 43.88 -8.85 -52.12
N ASP A 726 45.07 -9.44 -51.99
CA ASP A 726 45.79 -9.70 -50.74
C ASP A 726 46.91 -10.73 -51.02
N ALA A 727 48.15 -10.25 -50.98
CA ALA A 727 49.36 -10.97 -51.37
C ALA A 727 49.83 -12.03 -50.32
N SER A 728 48.92 -12.58 -49.51
CA SER A 728 49.23 -13.58 -48.46
C SER A 728 48.62 -14.96 -48.70
N VAL A 729 47.88 -15.17 -49.80
CA VAL A 729 47.05 -16.37 -49.99
C VAL A 729 47.77 -17.56 -50.65
N ASP A 730 48.87 -17.35 -51.38
CA ASP A 730 49.59 -18.46 -52.03
C ASP A 730 50.25 -19.42 -51.01
N GLY A 731 50.59 -18.95 -49.81
CA GLY A 731 51.10 -19.80 -48.73
C GLY A 731 50.03 -20.69 -48.09
N GLU A 732 48.82 -20.16 -47.88
CA GLU A 732 47.72 -20.85 -47.18
C GLU A 732 47.10 -21.97 -48.02
N VAL A 733 46.97 -21.78 -49.34
CA VAL A 733 46.44 -22.80 -50.26
C VAL A 733 47.37 -24.02 -50.33
N VAL A 734 48.69 -23.80 -50.38
CA VAL A 734 49.69 -24.87 -50.33
C VAL A 734 49.70 -25.58 -48.98
N THR A 735 49.41 -24.87 -47.89
CA THR A 735 49.33 -25.51 -46.56
C THR A 735 48.11 -26.43 -46.44
N VAL A 736 46.99 -26.08 -47.08
CA VAL A 736 45.74 -26.86 -47.07
C VAL A 736 45.87 -28.14 -47.90
N MET A 737 46.50 -28.10 -49.08
CA MET A 737 46.74 -29.32 -49.89
C MET A 737 47.63 -30.35 -49.18
N ARG A 738 48.45 -29.91 -48.22
CA ARG A 738 49.33 -30.79 -47.41
C ARG A 738 48.67 -31.32 -46.13
N THR A 739 47.42 -30.93 -45.82
CA THR A 739 46.73 -31.45 -44.63
C THR A 739 46.08 -32.80 -44.90
N SER A 740 46.30 -33.75 -43.99
CA SER A 740 45.63 -35.06 -43.97
C SER A 740 44.68 -35.17 -42.79
N LEU A 741 43.58 -35.88 -43.01
CA LEU A 741 42.49 -36.04 -42.04
C LEU A 741 42.66 -37.37 -41.30
N SER A 742 42.62 -37.34 -39.96
CA SER A 742 42.55 -38.58 -39.17
C SER A 742 41.14 -39.16 -39.13
N LYS A 743 41.00 -40.45 -38.82
CA LYS A 743 39.71 -41.13 -38.70
C LYS A 743 38.74 -40.43 -37.72
N SER A 744 39.22 -39.88 -36.61
CA SER A 744 38.37 -39.18 -35.63
C SER A 744 37.93 -37.79 -36.12
N GLU A 745 38.78 -37.09 -36.87
CA GLU A 745 38.44 -35.82 -37.51
C GLU A 745 37.42 -36.04 -38.65
N PHE A 746 37.58 -37.11 -39.46
CA PHE A 746 36.61 -37.53 -40.47
C PHE A 746 35.25 -37.87 -39.86
N ALA A 747 35.24 -38.67 -38.79
CA ALA A 747 34.03 -39.01 -38.07
C ALA A 747 33.30 -37.76 -37.54
N SER A 748 34.05 -36.85 -36.92
CA SER A 748 33.51 -35.59 -36.40
C SER A 748 32.90 -34.71 -37.51
N ALA A 749 33.54 -34.68 -38.69
CA ALA A 749 33.05 -33.96 -39.87
C ALA A 749 31.74 -34.55 -40.41
N LEU A 750 31.59 -35.87 -40.42
CA LEU A 750 30.31 -36.55 -40.72
C LEU A 750 29.29 -36.47 -39.57
N GLY A 751 29.69 -35.93 -38.41
CA GLY A 751 28.85 -35.87 -37.21
C GLY A 751 28.62 -37.23 -36.53
N MET A 752 29.55 -38.17 -36.72
CA MET A 752 29.51 -39.54 -36.22
C MET A 752 30.61 -39.78 -35.18
N LYS A 753 30.50 -40.86 -34.39
CA LYS A 753 31.58 -41.24 -33.47
C LYS A 753 32.70 -41.94 -34.24
N HIS A 754 33.95 -41.74 -33.80
CA HIS A 754 35.16 -42.29 -34.43
C HIS A 754 35.29 -43.83 -34.39
N ASP A 755 34.56 -44.49 -33.48
CA ASP A 755 34.51 -45.94 -33.29
C ASP A 755 33.32 -46.61 -34.02
N ALA A 756 32.46 -45.85 -34.70
CA ALA A 756 31.31 -46.41 -35.41
C ALA A 756 31.74 -47.27 -36.60
N VAL A 757 31.16 -48.47 -36.71
CA VAL A 757 31.46 -49.46 -37.78
C VAL A 757 31.26 -48.86 -39.17
N PHE A 758 30.17 -48.12 -39.39
CA PHE A 758 29.94 -47.39 -40.64
C PHE A 758 31.07 -46.42 -41.02
N VAL A 759 31.62 -45.66 -40.07
CA VAL A 759 32.72 -44.73 -40.33
C VAL A 759 34.00 -45.50 -40.64
N GLN A 760 34.26 -46.63 -39.99
CA GLN A 760 35.40 -47.49 -40.31
C GLN A 760 35.30 -48.06 -41.73
N LYS A 761 34.15 -48.62 -42.11
CA LYS A 761 33.94 -49.20 -43.45
C LYS A 761 34.03 -48.13 -44.53
N MET A 762 33.43 -46.96 -44.33
CA MET A 762 33.54 -45.85 -45.28
C MET A 762 34.98 -45.30 -45.36
N PHE A 763 35.68 -45.17 -44.24
CA PHE A 763 37.07 -44.68 -44.22
C PHE A 763 38.01 -45.59 -45.02
N ASN A 764 37.87 -46.92 -44.87
CA ASN A 764 38.68 -47.90 -45.60
C ASN A 764 38.45 -47.89 -47.12
N ILE A 765 37.27 -47.46 -47.59
CA ILE A 765 36.95 -47.35 -49.03
C ILE A 765 37.51 -46.05 -49.63
N VAL A 766 37.59 -44.98 -48.82
CA VAL A 766 38.11 -43.67 -49.26
C VAL A 766 39.63 -43.65 -49.26
N ASP A 767 40.25 -44.29 -48.27
CA ASP A 767 41.70 -44.47 -48.12
C ASP A 767 42.19 -45.52 -49.13
N LYS A 768 42.61 -45.06 -50.33
CA LYS A 768 42.97 -45.95 -51.44
C LYS A 768 44.41 -46.44 -51.31
N ASP A 769 45.29 -45.67 -50.67
CA ASP A 769 46.69 -46.01 -50.47
C ASP A 769 46.96 -46.75 -49.15
N GLY A 770 45.99 -46.79 -48.23
CA GLY A 770 45.99 -47.58 -47.01
C GLY A 770 46.86 -47.00 -45.90
N ASP A 771 47.14 -45.69 -45.93
CA ASP A 771 48.06 -45.03 -44.99
C ASP A 771 47.43 -44.72 -43.61
N GLY A 772 46.12 -44.98 -43.45
CA GLY A 772 45.36 -44.78 -42.22
C GLY A 772 44.95 -43.32 -41.99
N ARG A 773 45.10 -42.45 -42.99
CA ARG A 773 44.65 -41.05 -43.06
C ARG A 773 44.00 -40.82 -44.43
N ILE A 774 43.22 -39.74 -44.56
CA ILE A 774 42.63 -39.37 -45.86
C ILE A 774 43.32 -38.10 -46.36
N SER A 775 43.92 -38.17 -47.55
CA SER A 775 44.50 -37.03 -48.23
C SER A 775 43.44 -36.15 -48.90
N PHE A 776 43.80 -34.92 -49.26
CA PHE A 776 42.88 -33.99 -49.94
C PHE A 776 42.36 -34.55 -51.28
N GLN A 777 43.20 -35.28 -52.02
CA GLN A 777 42.84 -35.82 -53.33
C GLN A 777 41.89 -37.02 -53.22
N GLU A 778 42.14 -37.94 -52.29
CA GLU A 778 41.25 -39.09 -52.05
C GLU A 778 39.86 -38.65 -51.62
N PHE A 779 39.80 -37.66 -50.72
CA PHE A 779 38.53 -37.08 -50.30
C PHE A 779 37.79 -36.40 -51.47
N LEU A 780 38.50 -35.67 -52.34
CA LEU A 780 37.91 -35.00 -53.50
C LEU A 780 37.32 -35.99 -54.51
N ASP A 781 38.05 -37.06 -54.82
CA ASP A 781 37.61 -38.12 -55.74
C ASP A 781 36.31 -38.79 -55.26
N THR A 782 36.22 -39.09 -53.96
CA THR A 782 35.02 -39.67 -53.35
C THR A 782 33.82 -38.73 -53.47
N VAL A 783 34.00 -37.44 -53.17
CA VAL A 783 32.90 -36.44 -53.22
C VAL A 783 32.38 -36.25 -54.66
N VAL A 784 33.25 -36.29 -55.68
CA VAL A 784 32.83 -36.23 -57.09
C VAL A 784 31.99 -37.44 -57.49
N LEU A 785 32.39 -38.64 -57.07
CA LEU A 785 31.69 -39.89 -57.39
C LEU A 785 30.25 -39.93 -56.84
N PHE A 786 30.06 -39.57 -55.56
CA PHE A 786 28.72 -39.52 -54.94
C PHE A 786 27.83 -38.41 -55.51
N SER A 787 28.43 -37.33 -56.03
CA SER A 787 27.68 -36.16 -56.48
C SER A 787 27.28 -36.21 -57.97
N ARG A 788 28.09 -36.82 -58.84
CA ARG A 788 27.86 -36.88 -60.30
C ARG A 788 27.76 -38.29 -60.89
N GLY A 789 27.98 -39.36 -60.11
CA GLY A 789 27.86 -40.75 -60.56
C GLY A 789 26.43 -41.20 -60.87
N LYS A 790 26.26 -42.23 -61.72
CA LYS A 790 24.93 -42.78 -62.04
C LYS A 790 24.39 -43.53 -60.82
N THR A 791 23.06 -43.70 -60.73
CA THR A 791 22.42 -44.42 -59.61
C THR A 791 22.93 -45.86 -59.43
N ASP A 792 23.38 -46.51 -60.51
CA ASP A 792 23.95 -47.86 -60.46
C ASP A 792 25.31 -47.88 -59.75
N ASP A 793 26.17 -46.89 -60.04
CA ASP A 793 27.49 -46.73 -59.38
C ASP A 793 27.31 -46.48 -57.87
N LYS A 794 26.29 -45.72 -57.49
CA LYS A 794 25.95 -45.44 -56.07
C LYS A 794 25.46 -46.69 -55.34
N LEU A 795 24.61 -47.50 -55.97
CA LEU A 795 24.12 -48.75 -55.39
C LEU A 795 25.24 -49.78 -55.26
N ARG A 796 26.22 -49.75 -56.17
CA ARG A 796 27.38 -50.64 -56.11
C ARG A 796 28.29 -50.34 -54.93
N ILE A 797 28.54 -49.07 -54.63
CA ILE A 797 29.32 -48.68 -53.43
C ILE A 797 28.61 -49.10 -52.14
N ILE A 798 27.27 -49.01 -52.08
CA ILE A 798 26.50 -49.44 -50.90
C ILE A 798 26.56 -50.98 -50.77
N PHE A 799 26.52 -51.71 -51.88
CA PHE A 799 26.71 -53.15 -51.89
C PHE A 799 28.12 -53.54 -51.40
N ASP A 800 29.15 -52.89 -51.93
CA ASP A 800 30.56 -53.09 -51.54
C ASP A 800 30.84 -52.63 -50.09
N MET A 801 30.01 -51.75 -49.51
CA MET A 801 30.06 -51.37 -48.09
C MET A 801 29.47 -52.43 -47.16
N CYS A 802 28.55 -53.27 -47.66
CA CYS A 802 27.92 -54.34 -46.90
C CYS A 802 28.78 -55.61 -46.91
N ASP A 803 29.31 -55.96 -48.09
CA ASP A 803 30.19 -57.09 -48.35
C ASP A 803 31.55 -56.86 -47.67
N ASN A 804 31.72 -57.45 -46.49
CA ASN A 804 32.83 -57.14 -45.59
C ASN A 804 34.07 -57.99 -45.89
N ASP A 805 33.89 -59.14 -46.53
CA ASP A 805 34.95 -60.06 -46.95
C ASP A 805 35.32 -59.93 -48.44
N GLY A 806 34.55 -59.15 -49.22
CA GLY A 806 34.80 -58.80 -50.61
C GLY A 806 34.49 -59.93 -51.59
N ASN A 807 33.63 -60.87 -51.20
CA ASN A 807 33.36 -62.10 -51.94
C ASN A 807 32.32 -61.92 -53.08
N GLY A 808 31.68 -60.76 -53.19
CA GLY A 808 30.73 -60.39 -54.22
C GLY A 808 29.26 -60.77 -53.94
N VAL A 809 28.94 -61.28 -52.74
CA VAL A 809 27.58 -61.58 -52.27
C VAL A 809 27.40 -61.07 -50.83
N ILE A 810 26.20 -60.62 -50.46
CA ILE A 810 25.90 -60.17 -49.09
C ILE A 810 25.14 -61.26 -48.36
N ASP A 811 25.65 -61.75 -47.24
CA ASP A 811 24.91 -62.68 -46.38
C ASP A 811 23.99 -61.95 -45.37
N LYS A 812 23.15 -62.72 -44.66
CA LYS A 812 22.19 -62.14 -43.71
C LYS A 812 22.89 -61.49 -42.52
N GLU A 813 24.00 -62.07 -42.05
CA GLU A 813 24.81 -61.52 -40.97
C GLU A 813 25.44 -60.17 -41.35
N GLU A 814 26.02 -60.03 -42.54
CA GLU A 814 26.62 -58.79 -43.07
C GLU A 814 25.61 -57.67 -43.24
N LEU A 815 24.43 -57.97 -43.80
CA LEU A 815 23.33 -57.01 -43.91
C LEU A 815 22.82 -56.58 -42.53
N SER A 816 22.75 -57.53 -41.57
CA SER A 816 22.33 -57.25 -40.20
C SER A 816 23.32 -56.37 -39.46
N GLU A 817 24.63 -56.56 -39.65
CA GLU A 817 25.69 -55.78 -39.00
C GLU A 817 25.65 -54.31 -39.48
N MET A 818 25.43 -54.09 -40.78
CA MET A 818 25.26 -52.73 -41.31
C MET A 818 24.01 -52.04 -40.75
N LEU A 819 22.86 -52.74 -40.74
CA LEU A 819 21.60 -52.19 -40.21
C LEU A 819 21.68 -51.92 -38.71
N ARG A 820 22.32 -52.81 -37.93
CA ARG A 820 22.62 -52.58 -36.50
C ARG A 820 23.45 -51.32 -36.32
N SER A 821 24.51 -51.13 -37.11
CA SER A 821 25.34 -49.92 -37.01
C SER A 821 24.53 -48.64 -37.28
N LEU A 822 23.61 -48.66 -38.24
CA LEU A 822 22.75 -47.51 -38.56
C LEU A 822 21.70 -47.21 -37.48
N VAL A 823 21.20 -48.25 -36.80
CA VAL A 823 20.18 -48.14 -35.74
C VAL A 823 20.78 -47.79 -34.39
N GLU A 824 21.96 -48.31 -34.04
CA GLU A 824 22.69 -47.98 -32.80
C GLU A 824 23.05 -46.49 -32.72
N ILE A 825 23.16 -45.84 -33.88
CA ILE A 825 23.36 -44.39 -34.02
C ILE A 825 22.15 -43.56 -33.54
N ALA A 826 20.94 -44.13 -33.45
CA ALA A 826 19.77 -43.45 -32.89
C ALA A 826 19.79 -43.32 -31.35
N ARG A 827 20.79 -43.93 -30.67
CA ARG A 827 21.16 -43.76 -29.25
C ARG A 827 20.02 -43.58 -28.23
N THR A 828 18.97 -44.39 -28.32
CA THR A 828 18.06 -44.63 -27.19
C THR A 828 17.78 -46.12 -27.07
N THR A 829 18.60 -46.80 -26.26
CA THR A 829 18.53 -48.24 -25.94
C THR A 829 19.00 -49.13 -27.09
N SER A 830 19.98 -50.00 -26.81
CA SER A 830 20.34 -51.10 -27.71
C SER A 830 19.10 -51.96 -27.93
N LEU A 831 18.54 -51.98 -29.14
CA LEU A 831 17.50 -52.94 -29.50
C LEU A 831 18.09 -54.36 -29.35
N SER A 832 17.31 -55.28 -28.78
CA SER A 832 17.71 -56.69 -28.67
C SER A 832 17.81 -57.34 -30.05
N ASP A 833 18.75 -58.26 -30.23
CA ASP A 833 19.05 -58.94 -31.49
C ASP A 833 17.80 -59.56 -32.15
N ASP A 834 16.85 -60.04 -31.35
CA ASP A 834 15.60 -60.64 -31.82
C ASP A 834 14.73 -59.65 -32.64
N HIS A 835 14.64 -58.38 -32.20
CA HIS A 835 13.79 -57.37 -32.86
C HIS A 835 14.37 -56.88 -34.20
N VAL A 836 15.69 -56.89 -34.35
CA VAL A 836 16.34 -56.55 -35.62
C VAL A 836 16.19 -57.69 -36.62
N THR A 837 16.20 -58.93 -36.14
CA THR A 837 16.02 -60.13 -36.97
C THR A 837 14.59 -60.21 -37.53
N GLU A 838 13.57 -59.93 -36.72
CA GLU A 838 12.17 -59.81 -37.18
C GLU A 838 11.97 -58.72 -38.25
N LEU A 839 12.68 -57.58 -38.13
CA LEU A 839 12.61 -56.50 -39.12
C LEU A 839 13.18 -56.94 -40.48
N ILE A 840 14.30 -57.67 -40.47
CA ILE A 840 14.96 -58.17 -41.69
C ILE A 840 14.12 -59.26 -42.36
N GLU A 841 13.52 -60.17 -41.58
CA GLU A 841 12.62 -61.19 -42.11
C GLU A 841 11.39 -60.58 -42.80
N GLY A 842 10.80 -59.52 -42.21
CA GLY A 842 9.71 -58.77 -42.84
C GLY A 842 10.11 -58.13 -44.18
N MET A 843 11.31 -57.54 -44.27
CA MET A 843 11.81 -56.95 -45.52
C MET A 843 12.06 -57.99 -46.62
N PHE A 844 12.56 -59.19 -46.26
CA PHE A 844 12.74 -60.30 -47.22
C PHE A 844 11.40 -60.89 -47.66
N GLN A 845 10.39 -60.86 -46.78
CA GLN A 845 9.04 -61.34 -47.05
C GLN A 845 8.35 -60.47 -48.11
N ASP A 846 8.40 -59.14 -47.95
CA ASP A 846 7.77 -58.17 -48.84
C ASP A 846 8.40 -58.16 -50.25
N ALA A 847 9.72 -58.42 -50.35
CA ALA A 847 10.43 -58.53 -51.62
C ALA A 847 10.31 -59.92 -52.31
N GLY A 848 9.65 -60.89 -51.68
CA GLY A 848 9.46 -62.24 -52.24
C GLY A 848 10.70 -63.14 -52.24
N LEU A 849 11.72 -62.82 -51.44
CA LEU A 849 13.04 -63.50 -51.42
C LEU A 849 13.22 -64.46 -50.23
N GLN A 850 12.13 -65.05 -49.73
CA GLN A 850 12.04 -65.76 -48.44
C GLN A 850 12.97 -66.99 -48.29
N HIS A 851 13.42 -67.60 -49.39
CA HIS A 851 14.17 -68.86 -49.38
C HIS A 851 15.67 -68.73 -49.73
N LYS A 852 16.17 -67.51 -49.95
CA LYS A 852 17.61 -67.27 -50.23
C LYS A 852 18.36 -66.86 -48.96
N HIS A 853 19.53 -67.47 -48.73
CA HIS A 853 20.41 -67.16 -47.58
C HIS A 853 21.48 -66.11 -47.90
N PHE A 854 21.73 -65.82 -49.18
CA PHE A 854 22.68 -64.80 -49.65
C PHE A 854 22.06 -63.96 -50.76
N LEU A 855 22.44 -62.68 -50.83
CA LEU A 855 21.96 -61.70 -51.80
C LEU A 855 23.06 -61.37 -52.82
N THR A 856 22.79 -61.63 -54.10
CA THR A 856 23.63 -61.11 -55.19
C THR A 856 23.35 -59.63 -55.43
N TYR A 857 24.25 -58.90 -56.11
CA TYR A 857 24.01 -57.49 -56.47
C TYR A 857 22.67 -57.27 -57.21
N SER A 858 22.27 -58.21 -58.08
CA SER A 858 20.98 -58.19 -58.75
C SER A 858 19.80 -58.38 -57.79
N ASP A 859 19.92 -59.27 -56.81
CA ASP A 859 18.87 -59.52 -55.80
C ASP A 859 18.74 -58.31 -54.86
N PHE A 860 19.86 -57.73 -54.42
CA PHE A 860 19.91 -56.51 -53.62
C PHE A 860 19.29 -55.31 -54.36
N LYS A 861 19.55 -55.19 -55.66
CA LYS A 861 18.98 -54.15 -56.53
C LYS A 861 17.46 -54.32 -56.73
N GLU A 862 16.95 -55.54 -56.72
CA GLU A 862 15.52 -55.84 -56.80
C GLU A 862 14.82 -55.56 -55.46
N MET A 863 15.43 -55.93 -54.32
CA MET A 863 14.96 -55.57 -52.98
C MET A 863 14.83 -54.04 -52.78
N MET A 864 15.75 -53.27 -53.39
CA MET A 864 15.75 -51.81 -53.32
C MET A 864 14.95 -51.11 -54.45
N LYS A 865 14.22 -51.87 -55.28
CA LYS A 865 13.58 -51.37 -56.50
C LYS A 865 12.40 -50.43 -56.24
N GLU A 866 11.60 -50.67 -55.20
CA GLU A 866 10.49 -49.79 -54.81
C GLU A 866 10.96 -48.40 -54.37
N TYR A 867 12.20 -48.31 -53.92
CA TYR A 867 12.79 -47.08 -53.37
C TYR A 867 13.65 -46.32 -54.39
N LYS A 868 13.76 -46.79 -55.65
CA LYS A 868 14.63 -46.23 -56.71
C LYS A 868 14.47 -44.72 -56.94
N GLY A 869 13.27 -44.17 -56.74
CA GLY A 869 13.00 -42.73 -56.88
C GLY A 869 13.69 -41.87 -55.82
N GLU A 870 14.00 -42.44 -54.65
CA GLU A 870 14.61 -41.74 -53.51
C GLU A 870 16.15 -41.75 -53.56
N PHE A 871 16.77 -42.70 -54.29
CA PHE A 871 18.24 -42.80 -54.42
C PHE A 871 18.87 -41.83 -55.42
N VAL A 872 18.08 -41.19 -56.29
CA VAL A 872 18.57 -40.23 -57.30
C VAL A 872 19.18 -38.97 -56.65
N ALA A 873 18.78 -38.63 -55.42
CA ALA A 873 19.16 -37.39 -54.72
C ALA A 873 20.12 -37.59 -53.52
N ILE A 874 20.75 -38.76 -53.38
CA ILE A 874 21.69 -39.01 -52.28
C ILE A 874 23.03 -38.31 -52.57
N GLY A 875 23.44 -37.42 -51.66
CA GLY A 875 24.75 -36.77 -51.60
C GLY A 875 25.39 -36.93 -50.21
N LEU A 876 26.66 -36.52 -50.07
CA LEU A 876 27.45 -36.63 -48.83
C LEU A 876 27.57 -35.24 -48.16
N ASP A 877 26.87 -35.01 -47.04
CA ASP A 877 26.88 -33.74 -46.29
C ASP A 877 27.92 -33.76 -45.16
N CYS A 878 29.01 -32.99 -45.31
CA CYS A 878 30.06 -32.86 -44.29
C CYS A 878 29.94 -31.51 -43.55
N LYS A 879 30.05 -31.53 -42.22
CA LYS A 879 30.03 -30.31 -41.39
C LYS A 879 31.18 -29.37 -41.75
N GLY A 880 30.86 -28.19 -42.25
CA GLY A 880 31.84 -27.11 -42.51
C GLY A 880 31.57 -26.29 -43.76
N ALA A 881 30.80 -26.81 -44.72
CA ALA A 881 30.35 -26.07 -45.89
C ALA A 881 29.02 -25.33 -45.59
N LYS A 882 29.09 -24.06 -45.19
CA LYS A 882 27.90 -23.20 -45.14
C LYS A 882 27.57 -22.72 -46.55
N GLN A 883 26.81 -23.48 -47.34
CA GLN A 883 25.82 -22.98 -48.32
C GLN A 883 25.20 -24.10 -49.17
N ASN A 884 23.86 -24.12 -49.22
CA ASN A 884 23.03 -24.96 -50.09
C ASN A 884 23.20 -24.54 -51.57
N PHE A 885 24.19 -25.10 -52.28
CA PHE A 885 24.45 -24.81 -53.70
C PHE A 885 24.19 -26.00 -54.65
N LEU A 886 23.34 -26.95 -54.24
CA LEU A 886 22.85 -28.07 -55.05
C LEU A 886 21.32 -27.95 -55.24
N ASP A 887 20.86 -27.00 -56.07
CA ASP A 887 19.45 -26.92 -56.49
C ASP A 887 19.28 -25.95 -57.69
N THR A 888 19.79 -26.31 -58.87
CA THR A 888 19.62 -25.50 -60.11
C THR A 888 18.37 -25.81 -60.91
N SER A 889 17.62 -26.89 -60.63
CA SER A 889 16.38 -27.22 -61.36
C SER A 889 15.09 -26.80 -60.66
N THR A 890 15.12 -26.49 -59.35
CA THR A 890 13.91 -26.16 -58.56
C THR A 890 13.65 -24.65 -58.42
N ASN A 891 14.53 -23.78 -58.95
CA ASN A 891 14.38 -22.32 -58.83
C ASN A 891 13.46 -21.65 -59.88
N VAL A 892 12.97 -22.38 -60.89
CA VAL A 892 11.97 -21.81 -61.84
C VAL A 892 10.61 -21.60 -61.16
N ALA A 893 10.23 -22.41 -60.16
CA ALA A 893 8.98 -22.26 -59.42
C ALA A 893 9.02 -21.18 -58.31
N ARG A 894 10.19 -20.61 -58.00
CA ARG A 894 10.34 -19.52 -57.01
C ARG A 894 10.39 -18.12 -57.62
N MET A 895 10.65 -18.00 -58.92
CA MET A 895 10.90 -16.70 -59.57
C MET A 895 9.65 -15.84 -59.85
N THR A 896 8.43 -16.28 -59.53
CA THR A 896 7.22 -15.47 -59.72
C THR A 896 6.72 -14.74 -58.47
N SER A 897 7.37 -14.86 -57.29
CA SER A 897 6.81 -14.24 -56.06
C SER A 897 7.66 -13.20 -55.33
N PHE A 898 8.99 -13.12 -55.51
CA PHE A 898 9.77 -12.09 -54.80
C PHE A 898 11.03 -11.67 -55.58
N HIS A 899 10.91 -10.58 -56.35
CA HIS A 899 12.06 -9.82 -56.84
C HIS A 899 12.42 -8.78 -55.77
N ILE A 900 13.59 -8.90 -55.15
CA ILE A 900 14.18 -7.85 -54.31
C ILE A 900 15.46 -7.39 -55.02
N GLU A 901 15.53 -6.11 -55.37
CA GLU A 901 16.75 -5.51 -55.91
C GLU A 901 17.85 -5.51 -54.82
N PRO A 902 19.10 -5.88 -55.14
CA PRO A 902 20.17 -5.80 -54.18
C PRO A 902 20.54 -4.32 -53.95
N THR A 903 20.19 -3.78 -52.79
CA THR A 903 20.64 -2.45 -52.36
C THR A 903 22.14 -2.49 -52.08
N THR A 904 22.88 -1.59 -52.74
CA THR A 904 24.30 -1.33 -52.47
C THR A 904 24.45 -0.71 -51.08
N ASP A 905 25.00 -1.47 -50.12
CA ASP A 905 25.31 -0.95 -48.79
C ASP A 905 26.53 -0.01 -48.85
N SER A 906 26.31 1.27 -48.54
CA SER A 906 27.36 2.24 -48.21
C SER A 906 27.67 2.17 -46.71
N GLU A 907 28.95 2.23 -46.32
CA GLU A 907 29.36 2.24 -44.91
C GLU A 907 28.70 3.38 -44.12
N LYS A 908 27.92 3.04 -43.08
CA LYS A 908 27.21 4.01 -42.21
C LYS A 908 28.02 4.35 -40.96
N ASN A 909 27.90 5.60 -40.50
CA ASN A 909 28.64 6.14 -39.36
C ASN A 909 28.18 5.54 -38.00
N TYR A 910 29.08 5.55 -37.00
CA TYR A 910 28.86 4.98 -35.66
C TYR A 910 27.61 5.53 -34.93
N LEU A 911 27.35 6.84 -35.03
CA LEU A 911 26.16 7.47 -34.41
C LEU A 911 24.86 6.98 -35.05
N GLU A 912 24.88 6.74 -36.35
CA GLU A 912 23.75 6.19 -37.09
C GLU A 912 23.50 4.74 -36.70
N LEU A 913 24.56 3.96 -36.49
CA LEU A 913 24.47 2.59 -35.95
C LEU A 913 23.89 2.58 -34.52
N LYS A 914 24.29 3.52 -33.67
CA LYS A 914 23.75 3.67 -32.30
C LYS A 914 22.30 4.14 -32.29
N TRP A 915 21.95 5.11 -33.13
CA TRP A 915 20.59 5.59 -33.27
C TRP A 915 19.69 4.50 -33.82
N ASN A 916 20.12 3.81 -34.88
CA ASN A 916 19.41 2.64 -35.41
C ASN A 916 19.29 1.53 -34.36
N SER A 917 20.29 1.31 -33.51
CA SER A 917 20.20 0.35 -32.41
C SER A 917 19.18 0.79 -31.35
N LEU A 918 19.09 2.07 -31.01
CA LEU A 918 18.11 2.59 -30.05
C LEU A 918 16.69 2.59 -30.63
N THR A 919 16.52 3.00 -31.90
CA THR A 919 15.22 2.95 -32.57
C THR A 919 14.76 1.52 -32.75
N THR A 920 15.66 0.60 -33.11
CA THR A 920 15.36 -0.84 -33.16
C THR A 920 14.97 -1.34 -31.77
N PHE A 921 15.68 -0.95 -30.71
CA PHE A 921 15.31 -1.33 -29.33
C PHE A 921 13.93 -0.80 -28.92
N LEU A 922 13.62 0.47 -29.22
CA LEU A 922 12.33 1.08 -28.92
C LEU A 922 11.21 0.44 -29.75
N GLU A 923 11.44 0.13 -31.03
CA GLU A 923 10.45 -0.54 -31.88
C GLU A 923 10.21 -1.99 -31.43
N GLU A 924 11.27 -2.74 -31.13
CA GLU A 924 11.20 -4.10 -30.60
C GLU A 924 10.48 -4.16 -29.25
N ASN A 925 10.67 -3.14 -28.38
CA ASN A 925 10.17 -3.14 -27.01
C ASN A 925 9.03 -2.14 -26.74
N ARG A 926 8.43 -1.52 -27.77
CA ARG A 926 7.43 -0.46 -27.61
C ARG A 926 6.25 -0.86 -26.72
N GLN A 927 5.78 -2.10 -26.85
CA GLN A 927 4.67 -2.63 -26.05
C GLN A 927 5.08 -2.83 -24.59
N ASN A 928 6.28 -3.38 -24.35
CA ASN A 928 6.83 -3.58 -23.02
C ASN A 928 6.97 -2.25 -22.28
N ILE A 929 7.53 -1.23 -22.94
CA ILE A 929 7.71 0.11 -22.37
C ILE A 929 6.35 0.73 -22.02
N PHE A 930 5.35 0.61 -22.89
CA PHE A 930 4.01 1.12 -22.65
C PHE A 930 3.32 0.48 -21.44
N TYR A 931 3.35 -0.86 -21.32
CA TYR A 931 2.75 -1.55 -20.19
C TYR A 931 3.47 -1.26 -18.87
N LEU A 932 4.81 -1.20 -18.89
CA LEU A 932 5.61 -0.83 -17.72
C LEU A 932 5.29 0.59 -17.25
N PHE A 933 5.15 1.52 -18.20
CA PHE A 933 4.79 2.90 -17.93
C PHE A 933 3.41 3.01 -17.27
N ILE A 934 2.38 2.37 -17.85
CA ILE A 934 1.03 2.35 -17.26
C ILE A 934 1.05 1.74 -15.86
N PHE A 935 1.73 0.60 -15.68
CA PHE A 935 1.82 -0.07 -14.39
C PHE A 935 2.46 0.83 -13.33
N TYR A 936 3.59 1.48 -13.64
CA TYR A 936 4.26 2.35 -12.67
C TYR A 936 3.47 3.63 -12.39
N VAL A 937 2.85 4.25 -13.39
CA VAL A 937 2.02 5.44 -13.18
C VAL A 937 0.85 5.13 -12.25
N ILE A 938 0.13 4.01 -12.48
CA ILE A 938 -0.98 3.58 -11.61
C ILE A 938 -0.47 3.24 -10.20
N THR A 939 0.65 2.52 -10.09
CA THR A 939 1.20 2.09 -8.79
C THR A 939 1.69 3.29 -7.96
N ILE A 940 2.37 4.26 -8.59
CA ILE A 940 2.87 5.47 -7.91
C ILE A 940 1.69 6.34 -7.46
N ALA A 941 0.67 6.53 -8.29
CA ALA A 941 -0.52 7.30 -7.93
C ALA A 941 -1.25 6.69 -6.71
N LEU A 942 -1.41 5.36 -6.68
CA LEU A 942 -2.04 4.64 -5.55
C LEU A 942 -1.16 4.63 -4.29
N PHE A 943 0.17 4.59 -4.44
CA PHE A 943 1.11 4.61 -3.32
C PHE A 943 1.13 5.96 -2.59
N VAL A 944 1.15 7.07 -3.34
CA VAL A 944 1.14 8.44 -2.78
C VAL A 944 -0.15 8.72 -2.01
N GLU A 945 -1.27 8.06 -2.36
CA GLU A 945 -2.57 8.28 -1.74
C GLU A 945 -2.72 7.66 -0.33
N ARG A 946 -1.92 6.65 0.07
CA ARG A 946 -2.35 5.72 1.14
C ARG A 946 -1.34 5.34 2.25
N PHE A 947 -0.20 6.01 2.40
CA PHE A 947 0.78 5.58 3.40
C PHE A 947 0.35 5.89 4.86
N ILE A 948 0.25 4.84 5.71
CA ILE A 948 0.66 4.72 7.13
C ILE A 948 -0.24 3.73 7.91
N ARG A 949 0.33 2.62 8.46
CA ARG A 949 -0.12 1.86 9.67
C ARG A 949 0.73 0.62 10.04
N LEU A 950 0.57 0.10 11.27
CA LEU A 950 1.29 -1.02 11.92
C LEU A 950 1.28 -2.38 11.18
N THR A 951 0.17 -2.76 10.54
CA THR A 951 0.12 -3.94 9.66
C THR A 951 1.03 -3.76 8.43
N GLY A 952 1.32 -2.51 8.07
CA GLY A 952 2.31 -2.14 7.08
C GLY A 952 3.75 -2.50 7.47
N VAL A 953 4.09 -2.53 8.77
CA VAL A 953 5.44 -2.96 9.21
C VAL A 953 5.65 -4.44 8.95
N LEU A 954 4.66 -5.29 9.27
CA LEU A 954 4.74 -6.73 9.01
C LEU A 954 4.72 -7.05 7.51
N LEU A 955 3.88 -6.33 6.74
CA LEU A 955 3.88 -6.40 5.28
C LEU A 955 5.25 -6.03 4.70
N PHE A 956 5.86 -4.95 5.19
CA PHE A 956 7.17 -4.47 4.75
C PHE A 956 8.29 -5.47 5.06
N VAL A 957 8.28 -6.11 6.24
CA VAL A 957 9.25 -7.16 6.61
C VAL A 957 9.10 -8.38 5.71
N ILE A 958 7.88 -8.89 5.51
CA ILE A 958 7.63 -10.05 4.66
C ILE A 958 8.03 -9.77 3.21
N MET A 959 7.66 -8.60 2.68
CA MET A 959 8.05 -8.18 1.34
C MET A 959 9.58 -8.10 1.20
N SER A 960 10.29 -7.55 2.18
CA SER A 960 11.76 -7.47 2.20
C SER A 960 12.40 -8.87 2.16
N ILE A 961 11.86 -9.83 2.91
CA ILE A 961 12.34 -11.23 2.89
C ILE A 961 12.14 -11.86 1.52
N ILE A 962 10.95 -11.72 0.93
CA ILE A 962 10.62 -12.29 -0.39
C ILE A 962 11.57 -11.73 -1.46
N ILE A 963 11.76 -10.41 -1.50
CA ILE A 963 12.61 -9.74 -2.51
C ILE A 963 14.07 -10.17 -2.38
N VAL A 964 14.62 -10.18 -1.16
CA VAL A 964 16.02 -10.56 -0.94
C VAL A 964 16.28 -12.01 -1.35
N PHE A 965 15.44 -12.94 -0.92
CA PHE A 965 15.65 -14.37 -1.22
C PHE A 965 15.30 -14.74 -2.67
N ALA A 966 14.54 -13.90 -3.37
CA ALA A 966 14.34 -13.98 -4.82
C ALA A 966 15.56 -13.54 -5.65
N HIS A 967 16.60 -12.98 -5.02
CA HIS A 967 17.79 -12.51 -5.73
C HIS A 967 18.49 -13.65 -6.53
N PRO A 968 18.90 -13.43 -7.79
CA PRO A 968 19.43 -14.48 -8.67
C PRO A 968 20.59 -15.30 -8.08
N THR A 969 21.46 -14.67 -7.29
CA THR A 969 22.59 -15.34 -6.61
C THR A 969 22.13 -16.36 -5.57
N ILE A 970 21.09 -16.03 -4.79
CA ILE A 970 20.53 -16.93 -3.76
C ILE A 970 19.75 -18.03 -4.46
N ARG A 971 18.91 -17.69 -5.45
CA ARG A 971 18.13 -18.65 -6.24
C ARG A 971 19.00 -19.74 -6.87
N LYS A 972 20.15 -19.39 -7.48
CA LYS A 972 21.08 -20.36 -8.10
C LYS A 972 21.79 -21.24 -7.08
N LYS A 973 22.03 -20.77 -5.86
CA LYS A 973 22.87 -21.45 -4.85
C LYS A 973 22.07 -22.15 -3.75
N ALA A 974 20.85 -21.69 -3.45
CA ALA A 974 20.01 -22.10 -2.33
C ALA A 974 18.50 -22.10 -2.70
N TYR A 975 18.13 -22.90 -3.70
CA TYR A 975 16.77 -22.94 -4.27
C TYR A 975 15.66 -23.27 -3.26
N ASN A 976 15.88 -24.20 -2.33
CA ASN A 976 14.87 -24.57 -1.33
C ASN A 976 14.48 -23.39 -0.41
N PHE A 977 15.45 -22.53 -0.06
CA PHE A 977 15.19 -21.35 0.76
C PHE A 977 14.48 -20.25 -0.03
N PHE A 978 14.79 -20.11 -1.31
CA PHE A 978 14.02 -19.26 -2.23
C PHE A 978 12.54 -19.68 -2.24
N TRP A 979 12.25 -20.96 -2.48
CA TRP A 979 10.87 -21.42 -2.61
C TRP A 979 10.09 -21.28 -1.28
N ALA A 980 10.71 -21.62 -0.15
CA ALA A 980 10.11 -21.49 1.18
C ALA A 980 9.77 -20.02 1.53
N THR A 981 10.68 -19.08 1.23
CA THR A 981 10.43 -17.65 1.48
C THR A 981 9.46 -17.05 0.48
N HIS A 982 9.44 -17.51 -0.77
CA HIS A 982 8.51 -17.01 -1.77
C HIS A 982 7.05 -17.34 -1.43
N ASN A 983 6.78 -18.53 -0.86
CA ASN A 983 5.44 -18.93 -0.40
C ASN A 983 4.82 -18.02 0.68
N LEU A 984 5.59 -17.13 1.28
CA LEU A 984 5.07 -16.09 2.18
C LEU A 984 4.12 -15.11 1.47
N TYR A 985 4.01 -15.14 0.13
CA TYR A 985 3.01 -14.36 -0.61
C TYR A 985 1.56 -14.63 -0.16
N ILE A 986 1.26 -15.85 0.32
CA ILE A 986 -0.07 -16.21 0.86
C ILE A 986 -0.35 -15.37 2.10
N ILE A 987 0.62 -15.30 3.01
CA ILE A 987 0.54 -14.50 4.23
C ILE A 987 0.49 -13.01 3.87
N LEU A 988 1.26 -12.57 2.88
CA LEU A 988 1.24 -11.19 2.36
C LEU A 988 -0.18 -10.79 1.92
N TYR A 989 -0.86 -11.61 1.11
CA TYR A 989 -2.21 -11.30 0.63
C TYR A 989 -3.26 -11.31 1.74
N ILE A 990 -3.17 -12.25 2.69
CA ILE A 990 -4.03 -12.27 3.88
C ILE A 990 -3.85 -10.96 4.69
N LEU A 991 -2.60 -10.53 4.91
CA LEU A 991 -2.31 -9.29 5.61
C LEU A 991 -2.78 -8.05 4.83
N CYS A 992 -2.73 -8.04 3.49
CA CYS A 992 -3.28 -6.96 2.67
C CYS A 992 -4.80 -6.84 2.80
N LEU A 993 -5.52 -7.98 2.88
CA LEU A 993 -6.96 -7.97 3.15
C LEU A 993 -7.27 -7.42 4.55
N ILE A 994 -6.50 -7.82 5.57
CA ILE A 994 -6.67 -7.37 6.96
C ILE A 994 -6.31 -5.88 7.12
N HIS A 995 -5.27 -5.40 6.43
CA HIS A 995 -4.77 -4.02 6.53
C HIS A 995 -5.86 -2.97 6.27
N GLY A 996 -6.77 -3.23 5.32
CA GLY A 996 -7.86 -2.33 4.97
C GLY A 996 -9.12 -2.40 5.84
N LEU A 997 -9.26 -3.43 6.69
CA LEU A 997 -10.52 -3.68 7.42
C LEU A 997 -10.86 -2.62 8.46
N ALA A 998 -9.86 -1.90 8.98
CA ALA A 998 -10.06 -0.91 10.03
C ALA A 998 -10.69 0.41 9.53
N ARG A 999 -10.91 0.57 8.21
CA ARG A 999 -11.71 1.65 7.57
C ARG A 999 -11.32 3.10 7.88
N LEU A 1000 -10.11 3.35 8.36
CA LEU A 1000 -9.78 4.66 8.93
C LEU A 1000 -9.66 5.83 7.93
N THR A 1001 -9.31 5.56 6.67
CA THR A 1001 -9.27 6.58 5.60
C THR A 1001 -10.29 6.32 4.49
N GLY A 1002 -11.08 5.26 4.60
CA GLY A 1002 -12.03 4.83 3.58
C GLY A 1002 -12.33 3.33 3.64
N ALA A 1003 -13.27 2.89 2.80
CA ALA A 1003 -13.64 1.47 2.72
C ALA A 1003 -12.49 0.60 2.16
N PRO A 1004 -12.34 -0.66 2.61
CA PRO A 1004 -11.35 -1.58 2.06
C PRO A 1004 -11.66 -1.88 0.59
N ARG A 1005 -10.72 -1.56 -0.31
CA ARG A 1005 -10.84 -1.81 -1.76
C ARG A 1005 -9.95 -2.93 -2.29
N PHE A 1006 -8.98 -3.42 -1.51
CA PHE A 1006 -8.01 -4.43 -1.96
C PHE A 1006 -8.67 -5.72 -2.50
N TRP A 1007 -9.78 -6.16 -1.89
CA TRP A 1007 -10.50 -7.36 -2.33
C TRP A 1007 -11.01 -7.26 -3.78
N ILE A 1008 -11.39 -6.06 -4.25
CA ILE A 1008 -11.84 -5.81 -5.63
C ILE A 1008 -10.70 -6.13 -6.61
N PHE A 1009 -9.47 -5.73 -6.26
CA PHE A 1009 -8.27 -5.96 -7.06
C PHE A 1009 -7.75 -7.41 -6.94
N PHE A 1010 -8.11 -8.13 -5.89
CA PHE A 1010 -7.67 -9.50 -5.64
C PHE A 1010 -8.56 -10.55 -6.34
N ILE A 1011 -9.88 -10.36 -6.39
CA ILE A 1011 -10.83 -11.37 -6.91
C ILE A 1011 -10.56 -11.74 -8.37
N GLY A 1012 -10.40 -10.76 -9.26
CA GLY A 1012 -10.20 -11.02 -10.70
C GLY A 1012 -8.97 -11.89 -10.97
N PRO A 1013 -7.76 -11.46 -10.56
CA PRO A 1013 -6.54 -12.25 -10.70
C PRO A 1013 -6.58 -13.57 -9.91
N GLY A 1014 -7.20 -13.60 -8.73
CA GLY A 1014 -7.31 -14.80 -7.90
C GLY A 1014 -8.13 -15.92 -8.54
N ILE A 1015 -9.20 -15.58 -9.28
CA ILE A 1015 -10.00 -16.56 -10.04
C ILE A 1015 -9.21 -17.10 -11.24
N ILE A 1016 -8.55 -16.22 -11.99
CA ILE A 1016 -7.73 -16.60 -13.17
C ILE A 1016 -6.62 -17.59 -12.77
N TYR A 1017 -6.00 -17.40 -11.59
CA TYR A 1017 -4.94 -18.28 -11.09
C TYR A 1017 -5.38 -19.73 -10.82
N THR A 1018 -6.69 -20.02 -10.78
CA THR A 1018 -7.24 -21.31 -10.32
C THR A 1018 -7.84 -22.19 -11.42
N LEU A 1019 -7.93 -21.73 -12.68
CA LEU A 1019 -8.64 -22.43 -13.75
C LEU A 1019 -7.83 -22.42 -15.06
N ASP A 1020 -7.07 -23.47 -15.40
CA ASP A 1020 -6.50 -23.61 -16.76
C ASP A 1020 -6.26 -25.07 -17.20
N LYS A 1021 -6.57 -25.36 -18.49
CA LYS A 1021 -6.15 -26.55 -19.26
C LYS A 1021 -5.44 -26.07 -20.54
N VAL A 1022 -4.30 -26.68 -20.89
CA VAL A 1022 -3.37 -26.17 -21.92
C VAL A 1022 -3.14 -27.21 -23.03
N TYR A 1023 -3.32 -26.78 -24.29
CA TYR A 1023 -2.95 -27.55 -25.49
C TYR A 1023 -1.61 -27.05 -26.03
N PHE A 1024 -0.61 -27.94 -26.15
CA PHE A 1024 0.72 -27.59 -26.63
C PHE A 1024 1.03 -28.27 -27.97
N LEU A 1025 1.16 -27.46 -29.03
CA LEU A 1025 1.50 -27.93 -30.38
C LEU A 1025 2.94 -27.52 -30.73
N TRP A 1026 3.81 -28.50 -30.98
CA TRP A 1026 5.18 -28.27 -31.41
C TRP A 1026 5.33 -28.58 -32.90
N ILE A 1027 5.74 -27.58 -33.71
CA ILE A 1027 5.87 -27.71 -35.17
C ILE A 1027 7.31 -27.40 -35.56
N CYS A 1028 8.02 -28.36 -36.15
CA CYS A 1028 9.41 -28.16 -36.54
C CYS A 1028 9.80 -28.93 -37.82
N PRO A 1029 10.80 -28.48 -38.59
CA PRO A 1029 11.29 -29.23 -39.74
C PRO A 1029 12.04 -30.51 -39.35
N SER A 1030 12.87 -30.46 -38.29
CA SER A 1030 13.69 -31.58 -37.82
C SER A 1030 14.03 -31.42 -36.33
N HIS A 1031 14.21 -32.54 -35.62
CA HIS A 1031 14.58 -32.58 -34.20
C HIS A 1031 16.08 -32.36 -33.94
N LYS A 1032 16.93 -32.40 -34.97
CA LYS A 1032 18.40 -32.43 -34.90
C LYS A 1032 19.04 -31.33 -34.03
N HIS A 1033 18.40 -30.16 -33.90
CA HIS A 1033 18.91 -29.03 -33.12
C HIS A 1033 18.21 -28.84 -31.76
N PHE A 1034 17.13 -29.59 -31.50
CA PHE A 1034 16.26 -29.44 -30.33
C PHE A 1034 16.06 -30.76 -29.57
N GLU A 1035 16.98 -31.72 -29.71
CA GLU A 1035 16.89 -33.04 -29.06
C GLU A 1035 16.75 -32.93 -27.54
N TRP A 1036 17.45 -31.97 -26.91
CA TRP A 1036 17.33 -31.69 -25.47
C TRP A 1036 15.90 -31.36 -25.03
N PHE A 1037 15.08 -30.79 -25.92
CA PHE A 1037 13.72 -30.37 -25.62
C PHE A 1037 12.79 -31.59 -25.51
N ILE A 1038 13.09 -32.68 -26.23
CA ILE A 1038 12.36 -33.95 -26.12
C ILE A 1038 12.49 -34.53 -24.71
N ASP A 1039 13.69 -34.47 -24.12
CA ASP A 1039 13.91 -34.91 -22.74
C ASP A 1039 13.14 -34.05 -21.72
N VAL A 1040 13.05 -32.73 -21.97
CA VAL A 1040 12.26 -31.82 -21.13
C VAL A 1040 10.77 -32.15 -21.23
N LEU A 1041 10.24 -32.37 -22.44
CA LEU A 1041 8.85 -32.76 -22.64
C LEU A 1041 8.54 -34.10 -21.95
N ARG A 1042 9.48 -35.06 -21.97
CA ARG A 1042 9.36 -36.34 -21.27
C ARG A 1042 9.26 -36.15 -19.75
N ASP A 1043 10.08 -35.27 -19.18
CA ASP A 1043 10.07 -34.95 -17.75
C ASP A 1043 8.80 -34.21 -17.32
N VAL A 1044 8.25 -33.35 -18.20
CA VAL A 1044 6.99 -32.64 -17.97
C VAL A 1044 5.82 -33.63 -18.02
N GLU A 1045 5.74 -34.49 -19.03
CA GLU A 1045 4.70 -35.51 -19.16
C GLU A 1045 4.71 -36.51 -17.99
N LYS A 1046 5.90 -36.85 -17.47
CA LYS A 1046 6.04 -37.71 -16.27
C LYS A 1046 5.53 -37.05 -14.98
N LYS A 1047 5.53 -35.72 -14.92
CA LYS A 1047 5.11 -34.93 -13.74
C LYS A 1047 3.66 -34.44 -13.83
N ASP A 1048 3.04 -34.44 -15.00
CA ASP A 1048 1.63 -34.04 -15.17
C ASP A 1048 0.68 -35.17 -14.76
N VAL A 1049 0.41 -35.28 -13.45
CA VAL A 1049 -0.53 -36.27 -12.88
C VAL A 1049 -1.99 -35.83 -13.08
N THR A 1050 -2.23 -34.55 -13.37
CA THR A 1050 -3.55 -33.90 -13.44
C THR A 1050 -4.10 -33.73 -14.86
N ASN A 1051 -3.36 -34.18 -15.89
CA ASN A 1051 -3.75 -34.16 -17.30
C ASN A 1051 -4.11 -32.75 -17.81
N VAL A 1052 -3.38 -31.75 -17.31
CA VAL A 1052 -3.57 -30.33 -17.63
C VAL A 1052 -2.97 -30.00 -19.00
N LEU A 1053 -1.94 -30.74 -19.43
CA LEU A 1053 -1.19 -30.52 -20.66
C LEU A 1053 -1.40 -31.65 -21.70
N GLU A 1054 -1.86 -31.31 -22.90
CA GLU A 1054 -2.01 -32.26 -24.03
C GLU A 1054 -1.02 -31.86 -25.16
N ILE A 1055 -0.09 -32.76 -25.53
CA ILE A 1055 1.06 -32.47 -26.43
C ILE A 1055 0.89 -33.12 -27.81
N HIS A 1056 1.07 -32.33 -28.88
CA HIS A 1056 1.13 -32.80 -30.27
C HIS A 1056 2.42 -32.33 -30.97
N ILE A 1057 3.10 -33.22 -31.69
CA ILE A 1057 4.37 -32.91 -32.37
C ILE A 1057 4.20 -33.08 -33.89
N PHE A 1058 4.57 -32.06 -34.67
CA PHE A 1058 4.49 -32.03 -36.14
C PHE A 1058 5.86 -31.84 -36.77
N ILE A 1059 6.29 -32.80 -37.60
CA ILE A 1059 7.57 -32.77 -38.34
C ILE A 1059 7.30 -32.41 -39.81
N THR A 1060 7.88 -31.31 -40.30
CA THR A 1060 7.49 -30.69 -41.59
C THR A 1060 8.51 -30.78 -42.74
N GLN A 1061 9.61 -31.52 -42.60
CA GLN A 1061 10.62 -31.68 -43.68
C GLN A 1061 10.10 -32.58 -44.81
N PHE A 1062 10.38 -32.22 -46.08
CA PHE A 1062 9.91 -32.93 -47.27
C PHE A 1062 10.74 -34.20 -47.59
N PHE A 1063 10.06 -35.26 -48.04
CA PHE A 1063 10.60 -36.61 -48.30
C PHE A 1063 11.82 -36.70 -49.23
N HIS A 1064 12.03 -35.76 -50.15
CA HIS A 1064 13.10 -35.83 -51.17
C HIS A 1064 14.44 -35.21 -50.72
N LYS A 1065 14.60 -34.85 -49.44
CA LYS A 1065 15.86 -34.33 -48.85
C LYS A 1065 16.33 -35.16 -47.64
N PHE A 1066 16.10 -36.46 -47.65
CA PHE A 1066 16.57 -37.36 -46.61
C PHE A 1066 17.97 -37.91 -46.94
N ASP A 1067 18.89 -37.78 -45.98
CA ASP A 1067 20.16 -38.52 -45.99
C ASP A 1067 19.85 -40.03 -45.96
N LEU A 1068 20.77 -40.87 -46.46
CA LEU A 1068 20.64 -42.33 -46.47
C LEU A 1068 20.22 -42.91 -45.09
N ARG A 1069 20.69 -42.27 -44.02
CA ARG A 1069 20.30 -42.51 -42.62
C ARG A 1069 18.83 -42.20 -42.30
N THR A 1070 18.29 -41.08 -42.79
CA THR A 1070 16.94 -40.59 -42.44
C THR A 1070 15.86 -41.38 -43.19
N THR A 1071 16.16 -41.83 -44.41
CA THR A 1071 15.26 -42.68 -45.22
C THR A 1071 15.09 -44.08 -44.62
N MET A 1072 16.18 -44.74 -44.20
CA MET A 1072 16.07 -46.05 -43.52
C MET A 1072 15.36 -45.98 -42.17
N LEU A 1073 15.55 -44.87 -41.44
CA LEU A 1073 14.89 -44.62 -40.16
C LEU A 1073 13.37 -44.38 -40.30
N TYR A 1074 12.92 -43.74 -41.38
CA TYR A 1074 11.50 -43.54 -41.68
C TYR A 1074 10.76 -44.86 -41.95
N ILE A 1075 11.40 -45.78 -42.69
CA ILE A 1075 10.84 -47.10 -43.00
C ILE A 1075 10.65 -47.92 -41.70
N CYS A 1076 11.58 -47.80 -40.74
CA CYS A 1076 11.51 -48.48 -39.46
C CYS A 1076 10.42 -47.90 -38.50
N GLU A 1077 10.18 -46.59 -38.47
CA GLU A 1077 9.21 -45.95 -37.54
C GLU A 1077 7.76 -46.37 -37.80
N ASN A 1078 7.35 -46.29 -39.08
CA ASN A 1078 5.96 -46.55 -39.47
C ASN A 1078 5.55 -48.00 -39.20
N HIS A 1079 6.50 -48.93 -39.29
CA HIS A 1079 6.25 -50.34 -39.02
C HIS A 1079 6.20 -50.63 -37.50
N PHE A 1080 7.10 -50.04 -36.71
CA PHE A 1080 7.18 -50.30 -35.27
C PHE A 1080 6.09 -49.60 -34.42
N GLN A 1081 5.65 -48.40 -34.81
CA GLN A 1081 4.63 -47.66 -34.06
C GLN A 1081 3.27 -48.39 -34.04
N ARG A 1082 2.99 -49.23 -35.04
CA ARG A 1082 1.82 -50.13 -35.10
C ARG A 1082 1.86 -51.24 -34.04
N LEU A 1083 3.03 -51.62 -33.56
CA LEU A 1083 3.22 -52.74 -32.63
C LEU A 1083 3.28 -52.29 -31.16
N SER A 1084 3.95 -51.17 -30.81
CA SER A 1084 4.25 -50.81 -29.40
C SER A 1084 3.52 -49.60 -28.81
N LYS A 1085 2.76 -48.81 -29.60
CA LYS A 1085 2.10 -47.54 -29.19
C LYS A 1085 3.03 -46.46 -28.60
N THR A 1086 4.34 -46.61 -28.71
CA THR A 1086 5.36 -45.60 -28.39
C THR A 1086 6.24 -45.36 -29.61
N SER A 1087 6.76 -44.13 -29.79
CA SER A 1087 7.66 -43.79 -30.90
C SER A 1087 9.09 -44.29 -30.63
N ILE A 1088 9.75 -44.89 -31.63
CA ILE A 1088 11.15 -45.37 -31.50
C ILE A 1088 12.10 -44.18 -31.28
N PHE A 1089 11.79 -43.02 -31.85
CA PHE A 1089 12.67 -41.84 -31.84
C PHE A 1089 12.67 -41.07 -30.51
N THR A 1090 11.54 -41.09 -29.78
CA THR A 1090 11.30 -40.12 -28.69
C THR A 1090 10.93 -40.77 -27.37
N GLY A 1091 10.38 -42.00 -27.38
CA GLY A 1091 9.88 -42.68 -26.17
C GLY A 1091 8.73 -41.94 -25.46
N LEU A 1092 8.09 -40.96 -26.12
CA LEU A 1092 6.94 -40.22 -25.60
C LEU A 1092 5.62 -40.94 -25.93
N LYS A 1093 4.56 -40.69 -25.14
CA LYS A 1093 3.18 -41.09 -25.50
C LYS A 1093 2.53 -40.12 -26.49
N ALA A 1094 3.11 -38.92 -26.64
CA ALA A 1094 2.67 -37.89 -27.59
C ALA A 1094 2.63 -38.42 -29.03
N VAL A 1095 1.63 -37.99 -29.80
CA VAL A 1095 1.45 -38.41 -31.19
C VAL A 1095 2.32 -37.55 -32.10
N ASN A 1096 3.22 -38.22 -32.85
CA ASN A 1096 4.04 -37.59 -33.89
C ASN A 1096 3.28 -37.60 -35.22
N HIS A 1097 3.13 -36.43 -35.81
CA HIS A 1097 2.49 -36.23 -37.11
C HIS A 1097 3.53 -35.78 -38.14
N PHE A 1098 3.55 -36.42 -39.30
CA PHE A 1098 4.43 -36.04 -40.42
C PHE A 1098 3.64 -35.22 -41.44
N GLY A 1099 4.06 -33.98 -41.68
CA GLY A 1099 3.35 -33.01 -42.50
C GLY A 1099 2.88 -31.78 -41.73
N ARG A 1100 2.31 -30.81 -42.46
CA ARG A 1100 1.85 -29.55 -41.85
C ARG A 1100 0.49 -29.77 -41.15
N PRO A 1101 0.30 -29.21 -39.94
CA PRO A 1101 -0.98 -29.31 -39.23
C PRO A 1101 -2.10 -28.55 -39.94
N ASP A 1102 -3.27 -29.19 -40.06
CA ASP A 1102 -4.52 -28.50 -40.43
C ASP A 1102 -5.11 -27.80 -39.19
N MET A 1103 -4.75 -26.54 -39.03
CA MET A 1103 -5.14 -25.71 -37.89
C MET A 1103 -6.64 -25.46 -37.83
N THR A 1104 -7.32 -25.36 -38.97
CA THR A 1104 -8.77 -25.07 -39.01
C THR A 1104 -9.56 -26.27 -38.48
N SER A 1105 -9.19 -27.48 -38.87
CA SER A 1105 -9.81 -28.71 -38.38
C SER A 1105 -9.52 -28.95 -36.90
N PHE A 1106 -8.28 -28.68 -36.46
CA PHE A 1106 -7.91 -28.80 -35.06
C PHE A 1106 -8.69 -27.82 -34.15
N LEU A 1107 -8.80 -26.55 -34.54
CA LEU A 1107 -9.54 -25.55 -33.76
C LEU A 1107 -11.05 -25.88 -33.71
N LYS A 1108 -11.64 -26.40 -34.79
CA LYS A 1108 -13.04 -26.90 -34.76
C LYS A 1108 -13.22 -28.08 -33.81
N PHE A 1109 -12.24 -28.98 -33.74
CA PHE A 1109 -12.25 -30.07 -32.77
C PHE A 1109 -12.22 -29.53 -31.32
N VAL A 1110 -11.33 -28.58 -31.04
CA VAL A 1110 -11.24 -27.92 -29.72
C VAL A 1110 -12.55 -27.19 -29.37
N GLN A 1111 -13.15 -26.49 -30.34
CA GLN A 1111 -14.43 -25.79 -30.19
C GLN A 1111 -15.56 -26.75 -29.80
N LYS A 1112 -15.60 -27.93 -30.42
CA LYS A 1112 -16.59 -28.97 -30.12
C LYS A 1112 -16.35 -29.62 -28.75
N ARG A 1113 -15.09 -29.84 -28.38
CA ARG A 1113 -14.70 -30.51 -27.12
C ARG A 1113 -14.90 -29.60 -25.89
N HIS A 1114 -14.75 -28.29 -26.06
CA HIS A 1114 -14.82 -27.29 -24.98
C HIS A 1114 -15.96 -26.28 -25.20
N SER A 1115 -17.14 -26.76 -25.58
CA SER A 1115 -18.32 -25.91 -25.87
C SER A 1115 -18.86 -25.14 -24.65
N TYR A 1116 -18.47 -25.51 -23.43
CA TYR A 1116 -18.84 -24.83 -22.18
C TYR A 1116 -18.03 -23.55 -21.91
N VAL A 1117 -16.92 -23.35 -22.64
CA VAL A 1117 -16.08 -22.15 -22.50
C VAL A 1117 -16.57 -21.10 -23.51
N SER A 1118 -16.55 -19.83 -23.13
CA SER A 1118 -16.96 -18.74 -24.02
C SER A 1118 -15.84 -18.28 -24.96
N LYS A 1119 -14.58 -18.36 -24.51
CA LYS A 1119 -13.40 -17.88 -25.23
C LYS A 1119 -12.20 -18.80 -24.99
N ILE A 1120 -11.38 -19.02 -26.03
CA ILE A 1120 -10.13 -19.77 -25.95
C ILE A 1120 -9.00 -18.90 -26.52
N GLY A 1121 -7.91 -18.75 -25.76
CA GLY A 1121 -6.69 -18.10 -26.24
C GLY A 1121 -5.83 -19.06 -27.06
N VAL A 1122 -5.38 -18.63 -28.24
CA VAL A 1122 -4.45 -19.38 -29.10
C VAL A 1122 -3.16 -18.58 -29.20
N PHE A 1123 -2.10 -19.11 -28.61
CA PHE A 1123 -0.79 -18.45 -28.57
C PHE A 1123 0.13 -19.12 -29.61
N SER A 1124 0.64 -18.34 -30.58
CA SER A 1124 1.56 -18.88 -31.59
C SER A 1124 2.91 -18.17 -31.53
N CYS A 1125 3.98 -18.95 -31.33
CA CYS A 1125 5.37 -18.49 -31.34
C CYS A 1125 6.16 -19.25 -32.39
N GLY A 1126 6.64 -18.54 -33.40
CA GLY A 1126 7.32 -19.16 -34.53
C GLY A 1126 7.45 -18.23 -35.75
N PRO A 1127 7.87 -18.75 -36.90
CA PRO A 1127 8.08 -17.95 -38.10
C PRO A 1127 6.77 -17.29 -38.57
N ARG A 1128 6.84 -16.02 -38.99
CA ARG A 1128 5.67 -15.20 -39.37
C ARG A 1128 4.66 -15.88 -40.32
N PRO A 1129 5.08 -16.68 -41.33
CA PRO A 1129 4.13 -17.40 -42.18
C PRO A 1129 3.27 -18.42 -41.42
N LEU A 1130 3.84 -19.10 -40.43
CA LEU A 1130 3.14 -20.09 -39.62
C LEU A 1130 2.14 -19.41 -38.68
N THR A 1131 2.57 -18.37 -37.98
CA THR A 1131 1.71 -17.64 -37.03
C THR A 1131 0.57 -16.91 -37.75
N LYS A 1132 0.81 -16.38 -38.96
CA LYS A 1132 -0.25 -15.82 -39.82
C LYS A 1132 -1.25 -16.88 -40.29
N SER A 1133 -0.79 -18.10 -40.57
CA SER A 1133 -1.66 -19.24 -40.91
C SER A 1133 -2.57 -19.64 -39.75
N VAL A 1134 -2.02 -19.68 -38.53
CA VAL A 1134 -2.81 -19.96 -37.30
C VAL A 1134 -3.84 -18.86 -37.04
N MET A 1135 -3.47 -17.59 -37.22
CA MET A 1135 -4.40 -16.45 -37.13
C MET A 1135 -5.55 -16.59 -38.12
N SER A 1136 -5.25 -16.85 -39.40
CA SER A 1136 -6.27 -17.03 -40.44
C SER A 1136 -7.21 -18.19 -40.10
N ALA A 1137 -6.68 -19.30 -39.57
CA ALA A 1137 -7.50 -20.43 -39.13
C ALA A 1137 -8.42 -20.06 -37.94
N CYS A 1138 -7.95 -19.26 -36.99
CA CYS A 1138 -8.78 -18.75 -35.89
C CYS A 1138 -9.94 -17.89 -36.43
N ASP A 1139 -9.64 -16.97 -37.35
CA ASP A 1139 -10.64 -16.10 -37.98
C ASP A 1139 -11.68 -16.91 -38.77
N ASP A 1140 -11.23 -17.93 -39.51
CA ASP A 1140 -12.10 -18.79 -40.29
C ASP A 1140 -13.03 -19.65 -39.43
N VAL A 1141 -12.56 -20.13 -38.27
CA VAL A 1141 -13.40 -20.84 -37.30
C VAL A 1141 -14.38 -19.89 -36.58
N ASN A 1142 -13.95 -18.68 -36.27
CA ASN A 1142 -14.77 -17.66 -35.62
C ASN A 1142 -15.91 -17.13 -36.51
N LYS A 1143 -15.75 -17.14 -37.84
CA LYS A 1143 -16.82 -16.78 -38.80
C LYS A 1143 -18.10 -17.59 -38.59
N GLY A 1144 -17.98 -18.82 -38.10
CA GLY A 1144 -19.13 -19.70 -37.81
C GLY A 1144 -20.03 -19.25 -36.65
N ARG A 1145 -19.64 -18.22 -35.88
CA ARG A 1145 -20.36 -17.65 -34.71
C ARG A 1145 -20.81 -18.68 -33.65
N LYS A 1146 -20.17 -19.84 -33.58
CA LYS A 1146 -20.38 -20.85 -32.53
C LYS A 1146 -19.37 -20.63 -31.40
N LEU A 1147 -19.77 -20.81 -30.14
CA LEU A 1147 -18.89 -20.71 -28.98
C LEU A 1147 -18.08 -22.01 -28.80
N PRO A 1148 -16.85 -21.95 -28.26
CA PRO A 1148 -16.05 -20.75 -27.90
C PRO A 1148 -15.50 -19.96 -29.10
N TYR A 1149 -15.26 -18.66 -28.89
CA TYR A 1149 -14.47 -17.83 -29.81
C TYR A 1149 -12.97 -17.97 -29.56
N PHE A 1150 -12.18 -18.11 -30.61
CA PHE A 1150 -10.72 -18.17 -30.54
C PHE A 1150 -10.10 -16.78 -30.64
N ILE A 1151 -9.20 -16.43 -29.73
CA ILE A 1151 -8.46 -15.17 -29.77
C ILE A 1151 -7.00 -15.50 -30.03
N HIS A 1152 -6.50 -15.10 -31.19
CA HIS A 1152 -5.13 -15.36 -31.58
C HIS A 1152 -4.17 -14.31 -31.01
N HIS A 1153 -3.11 -14.77 -30.37
CA HIS A 1153 -2.02 -13.96 -29.83
C HIS A 1153 -0.71 -14.36 -30.51
N PHE A 1154 -0.02 -13.37 -31.09
CA PHE A 1154 1.35 -13.55 -31.57
C PHE A 1154 2.30 -13.46 -30.40
N GLU A 1155 2.97 -14.57 -30.09
CA GLU A 1155 3.99 -14.63 -29.07
C GLU A 1155 5.37 -14.68 -29.71
N ASN A 1156 6.34 -14.00 -29.12
CA ASN A 1156 7.74 -14.09 -29.51
C ASN A 1156 8.55 -14.36 -28.24
N PHE A 1157 8.62 -15.62 -27.83
CA PHE A 1157 9.44 -16.06 -26.71
C PHE A 1157 10.91 -16.06 -27.15
N GLY A 1158 11.51 -14.86 -27.15
CA GLY A 1158 12.93 -14.63 -27.39
C GLY A 1158 13.80 -14.96 -26.18
#